data_AF-A0A656GBQ7-F1
#
_entry.id   AF-A0A656GBQ7-F1
#
_cell.length_a   1.000
_cell.length_b   1.000
_cell.length_c   1.000
_cell.angle_alpha   90.00
_cell.angle_beta   90.00
_cell.angle_gamma   90.00
#
_symmetry.space_group_name_H-M   'P 1'
#
loop_
_entity.id
_entity.type
_entity.pdbx_description
1 polymer ?
#
loop_
_entity_poly.entity_id
_entity_poly.type
_entity_poly.pdbx_seq_one_letter_code
_entity_poly.pdbx_strand_id
1 'polypeptide(L)'
;MHKLIHLHHFLGLPFADVDTLVMSALRAEGQTKDFHFTANTLRAISVFRYLHRDFKLSAWQFAAMLGALPTYSVGQALPVLDTVLGAQAANGNDSDQTRLIFDDAEFDLDTDAGQATLAQMCYALKIDEQTARDFVATTQRFQQPTAKGAPAKLPKRSLALFSALYRQVYLPRLLRLSPQAGAGLMSLLFIGNDDLLKQLAGAPTLLDKDDQPDILDVIMAAVNLTQWARLQNIGLDLLALLLTPTPDIEAKTLPAPADWLELITESADRLGKSSLTEARLASLAAVQQVALKDDKNTWLQLFNPLIDTDGWVKAIPVFQGQDRLAAINAQISICLTGALAQSDALDVDAYLKTGEAFAAQINGALIAQEDVIKSLGAALSGNSNQPGRSVLSEQHVLLLLRWLDISTATLLNEIKNNAIQAGSQNTFSKSAFVMWSELKRHAELIMRFNLSPAGLELLLEYPEQMALDESGSSLDLCYQLSCLGNWVKRAQETGYQESDVLDYLQAINSDGDESAGLEAAERLAKLIGWLASLDKSSRDTVNGNGGVSYIAQNYYWTLDINNVYSGIKPIFMSFQKFLSDNPGPLIVSPDEFTEVYSQNKERAEYLKKSGKLLKFKGQILGFTDRTRTGDPLNGLLNTAPKEVAEAKPIQKRAFNVADVDQVLRLQLLCQKTGLSCQSLIALTALDAKSSYGQVQSLATLLFASCDEAEQHAINIPLNEAWRDALVGYLLINLPNTPDYRFSTAADADDLSNFLLTDVQVSDEVMTSRVAHATASVQHYLSRFFAHLEPGYEAAARNIIAEADDEWRRYCNQYARWRSWHQQLNHPENLIQPSLRPGKSQPFVELENELNQGKLTSDMVQLAVANYIGKFEQVSNLQVVSGYLDGFDPVSDTYHFIGKTNVEPTEYYWRSLDISKRDNLGQLSPLAWSEWEKIGLPLSGQIVQTPTTDGQTLDVIRPIIIAGRPYVIWVERSTTPIPSADETKQTPTKFRKITVHYCYKQIDGLWSPANELLALDGTKDGKRLKDENNNYLKDDTYKPGLIAIVDEHGKRENDPWLIALLYDATTEDKPERENPVKGQPKIPGKKKDALGTKDYDFFVQARDLLLIDEKVIGEEHQNEEDKESKLLTALHTEYNDARRIQHVYVGDILSSQSYKLEFQLTESDFPIKSTTDSTKGENSTLFTRKDERAVIDFFTDSTVLIQDSEHINGLENYIAEILEAVGISSPTKNQKKYVLQLMLELLND
;
A
#
# COMPACT_ATOMS: atom_id res chain seq x y z
N MET A 1 -6.73 -10.10 26.90
CA MET A 1 -5.49 -9.84 26.12
C MET A 1 -5.73 -9.86 24.60
N HIS A 2 -6.13 -10.97 23.96
CA HIS A 2 -6.34 -11.01 22.49
C HIS A 2 -7.23 -9.89 21.94
N LYS A 3 -8.37 -9.62 22.59
CA LYS A 3 -9.28 -8.51 22.20
C LYS A 3 -8.59 -7.14 22.21
N LEU A 4 -7.69 -6.89 23.18
CA LEU A 4 -6.92 -5.63 23.26
C LEU A 4 -5.88 -5.52 22.14
N ILE A 5 -5.24 -6.64 21.76
CA ILE A 5 -4.31 -6.68 20.62
C ILE A 5 -5.05 -6.38 19.32
N HIS A 6 -6.23 -6.93 19.12
CA HIS A 6 -7.04 -6.63 17.94
C HIS A 6 -7.47 -5.15 17.91
N LEU A 7 -7.89 -4.61 19.06
CA LEU A 7 -8.25 -3.19 19.16
C LEU A 7 -7.06 -2.25 18.96
N HIS A 8 -5.87 -2.61 19.42
CA HIS A 8 -4.63 -1.88 19.15
C HIS A 8 -4.40 -1.71 17.65
N HIS A 9 -4.41 -2.81 16.89
CA HIS A 9 -4.26 -2.77 15.44
C HIS A 9 -5.40 -1.99 14.76
N PHE A 10 -6.65 -2.20 15.21
CA PHE A 10 -7.81 -1.53 14.61
C PHE A 10 -7.86 -0.01 14.86
N LEU A 11 -7.47 0.44 16.05
CA LEU A 11 -7.49 1.85 16.43
C LEU A 11 -6.20 2.59 16.06
N GLY A 12 -5.10 1.88 15.82
CA GLY A 12 -3.79 2.48 15.55
C GLY A 12 -3.22 3.25 16.75
N LEU A 13 -3.61 2.88 17.97
CA LEU A 13 -3.24 3.56 19.23
C LEU A 13 -2.32 2.69 20.08
N PRO A 14 -1.35 3.26 20.83
CA PRO A 14 -0.51 2.49 21.77
C PRO A 14 -1.33 1.65 22.76
N PHE A 15 -0.81 0.51 23.19
CA PHE A 15 -1.49 -0.38 24.15
C PHE A 15 -1.96 0.34 25.42
N ALA A 16 -1.17 1.26 25.95
CA ALA A 16 -1.53 2.04 27.14
C ALA A 16 -2.77 2.93 26.92
N ASP A 17 -2.91 3.51 25.72
CA ASP A 17 -4.04 4.36 25.36
C ASP A 17 -5.30 3.52 25.12
N VAL A 18 -5.16 2.36 24.47
CA VAL A 18 -6.26 1.40 24.30
C VAL A 18 -6.73 0.87 25.65
N ASP A 19 -5.81 0.53 26.56
CA ASP A 19 -6.15 0.09 27.91
C ASP A 19 -6.87 1.20 28.68
N THR A 20 -6.35 2.43 28.65
CA THR A 20 -6.98 3.59 29.30
C THR A 20 -8.40 3.82 28.77
N LEU A 21 -8.59 3.78 27.45
CA LEU A 21 -9.88 3.91 26.79
C LEU A 21 -10.86 2.81 27.22
N VAL A 22 -10.47 1.55 27.05
CA VAL A 22 -11.34 0.39 27.33
C VAL A 22 -11.66 0.30 28.83
N MET A 23 -10.65 0.44 29.69
CA MET A 23 -10.86 0.35 31.14
C MET A 23 -11.72 1.49 31.67
N SER A 24 -11.65 2.69 31.07
CA SER A 24 -12.55 3.79 31.43
C SER A 24 -14.00 3.49 31.07
N ALA A 25 -14.25 2.94 29.87
CA ALA A 25 -15.59 2.53 29.45
C ALA A 25 -16.15 1.41 30.34
N LEU A 26 -15.38 0.35 30.58
CA LEU A 26 -15.81 -0.77 31.43
C LEU A 26 -16.11 -0.33 32.88
N ARG A 27 -15.32 0.60 33.43
CA ARG A 27 -15.60 1.17 34.76
C ARG A 27 -16.84 2.06 34.76
N ALA A 28 -17.09 2.80 33.69
CA ALA A 28 -18.32 3.59 33.54
C ALA A 28 -19.57 2.69 33.42
N GLU A 29 -19.44 1.48 32.88
CA GLU A 29 -20.49 0.43 32.95
C GLU A 29 -20.67 -0.16 34.36
N GLY A 30 -19.85 0.24 35.34
CA GLY A 30 -19.89 -0.25 36.71
C GLY A 30 -19.07 -1.53 36.94
N GLN A 31 -18.28 -1.99 35.97
CA GLN A 31 -17.42 -3.16 36.14
C GLN A 31 -16.22 -2.82 37.04
N THR A 32 -16.03 -3.59 38.10
CA THR A 32 -14.94 -3.40 39.08
C THR A 32 -13.95 -4.58 39.13
N LYS A 33 -14.38 -5.76 38.66
CA LYS A 33 -13.64 -7.00 38.53
C LYS A 33 -14.25 -7.83 37.39
N ASP A 34 -13.54 -8.88 36.94
CA ASP A 34 -14.01 -9.79 35.87
C ASP A 34 -14.43 -9.03 34.59
N PHE A 35 -13.56 -8.13 34.16
CA PHE A 35 -13.76 -7.22 33.04
C PHE A 35 -14.11 -7.96 31.73
N HIS A 36 -15.22 -7.60 31.11
CA HIS A 36 -15.68 -8.16 29.85
C HIS A 36 -16.31 -7.09 28.94
N PHE A 37 -16.05 -7.19 27.64
CA PHE A 37 -16.58 -6.26 26.64
C PHE A 37 -18.08 -6.44 26.46
N THR A 38 -18.80 -5.33 26.44
CA THR A 38 -20.25 -5.26 26.20
C THR A 38 -20.55 -4.45 24.93
N ALA A 39 -21.83 -4.35 24.54
CA ALA A 39 -22.26 -3.46 23.47
C ALA A 39 -21.95 -1.98 23.79
N ASN A 40 -22.04 -1.61 25.07
CA ASN A 40 -21.70 -0.27 25.56
C ASN A 40 -20.22 0.06 25.42
N THR A 41 -19.34 -0.91 25.62
CA THR A 41 -17.91 -0.73 25.37
C THR A 41 -17.67 -0.40 23.89
N LEU A 42 -18.37 -1.06 22.97
CA LEU A 42 -18.29 -0.79 21.53
C LEU A 42 -18.91 0.56 21.16
N ARG A 43 -20.01 0.96 21.80
CA ARG A 43 -20.63 2.29 21.64
C ARG A 43 -19.65 3.39 22.06
N ALA A 44 -18.99 3.23 23.21
CA ALA A 44 -17.97 4.16 23.68
C ALA A 44 -16.77 4.26 22.71
N ILE A 45 -16.26 3.13 22.23
CA ILE A 45 -15.18 3.12 21.22
C ILE A 45 -15.61 3.80 19.92
N SER A 46 -16.87 3.63 19.50
CA SER A 46 -17.42 4.26 18.29
C SER A 46 -17.50 5.78 18.41
N VAL A 47 -18.03 6.28 19.53
CA VAL A 47 -18.05 7.72 19.84
C VAL A 47 -16.62 8.27 19.93
N PHE A 48 -15.71 7.54 20.57
CA PHE A 48 -14.30 7.91 20.60
C PHE A 48 -13.71 8.06 19.20
N ARG A 49 -13.92 7.09 18.28
CA ARG A 49 -13.39 7.16 16.91
C ARG A 49 -13.92 8.38 16.16
N TYR A 50 -15.21 8.68 16.32
CA TYR A 50 -15.83 9.87 15.75
C TYR A 50 -15.16 11.15 16.27
N LEU A 51 -15.03 11.30 17.59
CA LEU A 51 -14.42 12.48 18.22
C LEU A 51 -12.91 12.59 17.96
N HIS A 52 -12.20 11.47 17.89
CA HIS A 52 -10.78 11.43 17.55
C HIS A 52 -10.55 11.89 16.11
N ARG A 53 -11.39 11.46 15.16
CA ARG A 53 -11.32 11.87 13.76
C ARG A 53 -11.58 13.36 13.59
N ASP A 54 -12.72 13.84 14.11
CA ASP A 54 -13.28 15.16 13.79
C ASP A 54 -12.82 16.27 14.74
N PHE A 55 -12.56 15.93 16.01
CA PHE A 55 -12.16 16.89 17.05
C PHE A 55 -10.73 16.68 17.57
N LYS A 56 -10.01 15.65 17.10
CA LYS A 56 -8.63 15.31 17.53
C LYS A 56 -8.50 15.02 19.03
N LEU A 57 -9.56 14.47 19.61
CA LEU A 57 -9.61 14.06 21.01
C LEU A 57 -8.70 12.84 21.27
N SER A 58 -7.83 12.91 22.28
CA SER A 58 -6.97 11.78 22.67
C SER A 58 -7.72 10.72 23.48
N ALA A 59 -7.16 9.51 23.57
CA ALA A 59 -7.73 8.41 24.36
C ALA A 59 -7.91 8.78 25.84
N TRP A 60 -6.92 9.43 26.45
CA TRP A 60 -7.02 9.86 27.85
C TRP A 60 -8.05 10.97 28.06
N GLN A 61 -8.22 11.88 27.10
CA GLN A 61 -9.23 12.94 27.17
C GLN A 61 -10.63 12.35 27.13
N PHE A 62 -10.84 11.34 26.28
CA PHE A 62 -12.08 10.57 26.29
C PHE A 62 -12.29 9.83 27.61
N ALA A 63 -11.26 9.16 28.11
CA ALA A 63 -11.33 8.43 29.37
C ALA A 63 -11.69 9.33 30.56
N ALA A 64 -11.17 10.57 30.58
CA ALA A 64 -11.52 11.58 31.57
C ALA A 64 -12.98 12.05 31.44
N MET A 65 -13.57 11.98 30.25
CA MET A 65 -15.01 12.18 30.06
C MET A 65 -15.85 11.05 30.62
N LEU A 66 -15.37 9.80 30.55
CA LEU A 66 -16.07 8.62 31.05
C LEU A 66 -15.83 8.32 32.53
N GLY A 67 -14.92 9.03 33.21
CA GLY A 67 -14.57 8.70 34.59
C GLY A 67 -13.51 9.61 35.21
N ALA A 68 -12.72 9.07 36.14
CA ALA A 68 -11.64 9.83 36.76
C ALA A 68 -10.50 10.11 35.77
N LEU A 69 -9.85 11.27 35.91
CA LEU A 69 -8.63 11.60 35.17
C LEU A 69 -7.56 10.51 35.38
N PRO A 70 -6.92 10.02 34.30
CA PRO A 70 -5.85 9.03 34.43
C PRO A 70 -4.69 9.55 35.27
N THR A 71 -4.33 8.81 36.32
CA THR A 71 -3.27 9.17 37.27
C THR A 71 -1.93 8.49 36.97
N TYR A 72 -1.93 7.52 36.06
CA TYR A 72 -0.77 6.73 35.71
C TYR A 72 -0.33 7.01 34.28
N SER A 73 0.97 6.87 34.02
CA SER A 73 1.57 6.89 32.69
C SER A 73 2.50 5.69 32.55
N VAL A 74 2.87 5.37 31.31
CA VAL A 74 3.80 4.27 31.00
C VAL A 74 5.13 4.84 30.51
N GLY A 75 6.23 4.24 30.96
CA GLY A 75 7.59 4.62 30.55
C GLY A 75 8.05 5.96 31.15
N GLN A 76 8.54 6.86 30.31
CA GLN A 76 9.12 8.16 30.69
C GLN A 76 8.12 9.33 30.59
N ALA A 77 6.88 9.08 30.16
CA ALA A 77 5.87 10.13 30.01
C ALA A 77 5.36 10.62 31.38
N LEU A 78 5.16 11.93 31.53
CA LEU A 78 4.50 12.50 32.71
C LEU A 78 3.05 11.99 32.82
N PRO A 79 2.55 11.71 34.05
CA PRO A 79 1.15 11.39 34.25
C PRO A 79 0.21 12.47 33.69
N VAL A 80 -0.94 12.04 33.17
CA VAL A 80 -1.96 12.95 32.62
C VAL A 80 -2.44 13.95 33.66
N LEU A 81 -2.66 13.49 34.90
CA LEU A 81 -3.03 14.37 36.01
C LEU A 81 -2.00 15.51 36.22
N ASP A 82 -0.71 15.19 36.19
CA ASP A 82 0.36 16.17 36.43
C ASP A 82 0.52 17.16 35.27
N THR A 83 0.22 16.74 34.03
CA THR A 83 0.17 17.66 32.89
C THR A 83 -1.03 18.61 32.96
N VAL A 84 -2.19 18.15 33.44
CA VAL A 84 -3.39 18.99 33.61
C VAL A 84 -3.24 19.98 34.77
N LEU A 85 -2.64 19.57 35.88
CA LEU A 85 -2.34 20.48 36.99
C LEU A 85 -1.33 21.58 36.62
N GLY A 86 -0.63 21.42 35.50
CA GLY A 86 0.49 22.24 35.10
C GLY A 86 1.74 21.87 35.91
N ALA A 87 2.91 21.84 35.27
CA ALA A 87 4.17 21.58 35.94
C ALA A 87 4.49 22.70 36.95
N GLN A 88 3.96 22.62 38.16
CA GLN A 88 4.21 23.53 39.26
C GLN A 88 5.63 23.39 39.86
N ALA A 89 6.66 23.16 39.05
CA ALA A 89 8.01 22.98 39.59
C ALA A 89 9.19 23.25 38.64
N ALA A 90 9.00 23.80 37.43
CA ALA A 90 10.13 23.86 36.50
C ALA A 90 10.93 25.18 36.52
N ASN A 91 10.31 26.39 36.54
CA ASN A 91 11.07 27.61 36.21
C ASN A 91 10.53 28.93 36.83
N GLY A 92 10.37 29.03 38.15
CA GLY A 92 10.06 30.32 38.78
C GLY A 92 10.31 30.33 40.29
N ASN A 93 11.02 31.33 40.77
CA ASN A 93 11.48 31.53 42.15
C ASN A 93 10.35 31.83 43.18
N ASP A 94 9.12 31.35 42.96
CA ASP A 94 7.98 31.65 43.82
C ASP A 94 7.60 30.40 44.64
N SER A 95 8.20 30.28 45.82
CA SER A 95 8.07 29.12 46.72
C SER A 95 6.74 29.06 47.49
N ASP A 96 5.82 30.01 47.28
CA ASP A 96 4.59 30.14 48.07
C ASP A 96 3.33 29.60 47.35
N GLN A 97 3.41 29.16 46.09
CA GLN A 97 2.29 28.47 45.43
C GLN A 97 2.34 26.96 45.68
N THR A 98 1.55 26.51 46.65
CA THR A 98 1.42 25.09 47.03
C THR A 98 0.75 24.27 45.92
N ARG A 99 1.21 23.02 45.74
CA ARG A 99 0.62 22.04 44.82
C ARG A 99 -0.77 21.61 45.25
N LEU A 100 -1.70 21.51 44.30
CA LEU A 100 -3.01 20.94 44.54
C LEU A 100 -2.83 19.44 44.86
N ILE A 101 -3.13 19.07 46.10
CA ILE A 101 -3.04 17.71 46.61
C ILE A 101 -4.46 17.17 46.81
N PHE A 102 -4.71 15.97 46.28
CA PHE A 102 -5.96 15.25 46.47
C PHE A 102 -5.86 14.35 47.71
N ASP A 103 -6.25 14.88 48.87
CA ASP A 103 -6.19 14.21 50.19
C ASP A 103 -7.59 13.86 50.75
N ASP A 104 -8.65 14.06 49.97
CA ASP A 104 -10.05 13.85 50.34
C ASP A 104 -10.52 14.66 51.58
N ALA A 105 -9.74 15.66 51.99
CA ALA A 105 -10.10 16.52 53.11
C ALA A 105 -11.19 17.54 52.70
N GLU A 106 -12.08 17.82 53.63
CA GLU A 106 -13.13 18.81 53.47
C GLU A 106 -12.54 20.23 53.48
N PHE A 107 -13.06 21.12 52.63
CA PHE A 107 -12.63 22.51 52.56
C PHE A 107 -13.83 23.45 52.41
N ASP A 108 -13.75 24.64 53.00
CA ASP A 108 -14.80 25.66 52.95
C ASP A 108 -14.38 26.79 52.01
N LEU A 109 -15.19 27.02 50.97
CA LEU A 109 -14.96 28.03 49.91
C LEU A 109 -14.86 29.46 50.44
N ASP A 110 -15.36 29.71 51.65
CA ASP A 110 -15.38 31.04 52.26
C ASP A 110 -14.20 31.27 53.21
N THR A 111 -13.36 30.25 53.45
CA THR A 111 -12.11 30.36 54.23
C THR A 111 -10.90 30.64 53.34
N ASP A 112 -9.86 31.31 53.87
CA ASP A 112 -8.61 31.59 53.14
C ASP A 112 -7.98 30.32 52.52
N ALA A 113 -8.01 29.19 53.25
CA ALA A 113 -7.49 27.91 52.78
C ALA A 113 -8.32 27.30 51.64
N GLY A 114 -9.65 27.47 51.69
CA GLY A 114 -10.53 27.02 50.60
C GLY A 114 -10.46 27.92 49.37
N GLN A 115 -10.31 29.23 49.55
CA GLN A 115 -10.05 30.17 48.44
C GLN A 115 -8.72 29.86 47.75
N ALA A 116 -7.67 29.52 48.50
CA ALA A 116 -6.40 29.06 47.93
C ALA A 116 -6.55 27.75 47.14
N THR A 117 -7.31 26.78 47.67
CA THR A 117 -7.63 25.53 46.98
C THR A 117 -8.38 25.80 45.67
N LEU A 118 -9.38 26.69 45.72
CA LEU A 118 -10.16 27.09 44.56
C LEU A 118 -9.29 27.80 43.51
N ALA A 119 -8.39 28.69 43.93
CA ALA A 119 -7.44 29.37 43.04
C ALA A 119 -6.50 28.38 42.33
N GLN A 120 -6.03 27.35 43.02
CA GLN A 120 -5.24 26.26 42.42
C GLN A 120 -6.05 25.49 41.36
N MET A 121 -7.31 25.17 41.65
CA MET A 121 -8.22 24.54 40.68
C MET A 121 -8.49 25.44 39.47
N CYS A 122 -8.72 26.75 39.70
CA CYS A 122 -8.91 27.76 38.66
C CYS A 122 -7.70 27.85 37.73
N TYR A 123 -6.49 27.85 38.30
CA TYR A 123 -5.25 27.88 37.55
C TYR A 123 -5.09 26.62 36.67
N ALA A 124 -5.28 25.43 37.25
CA ALA A 124 -5.15 24.16 36.53
C ALA A 124 -6.18 24.04 35.39
N LEU A 125 -7.43 24.42 35.65
CA LEU A 125 -8.52 24.33 34.68
C LEU A 125 -8.60 25.55 33.75
N LYS A 126 -7.85 26.62 34.01
CA LYS A 126 -7.88 27.91 33.28
C LYS A 126 -9.27 28.52 33.23
N ILE A 127 -9.92 28.65 34.39
CA ILE A 127 -11.24 29.27 34.56
C ILE A 127 -11.18 30.36 35.62
N ASP A 128 -12.17 31.25 35.64
CA ASP A 128 -12.30 32.26 36.69
C ASP A 128 -12.91 31.67 37.98
N GLU A 129 -12.76 32.42 39.08
CA GLU A 129 -13.20 31.98 40.40
C GLU A 129 -14.71 31.75 40.47
N GLN A 130 -15.52 32.59 39.83
CA GLN A 130 -16.99 32.47 39.89
C GLN A 130 -17.45 31.20 39.19
N THR A 131 -16.96 30.95 37.97
CA THR A 131 -17.22 29.71 37.24
C THR A 131 -16.80 28.46 38.05
N ALA A 132 -15.66 28.53 38.74
CA ALA A 132 -15.20 27.43 39.59
C ALA A 132 -16.12 27.21 40.80
N ARG A 133 -16.58 28.28 41.47
CA ARG A 133 -17.56 28.18 42.57
C ARG A 133 -18.86 27.53 42.11
N ASP A 134 -19.37 27.94 40.94
CA ASP A 134 -20.63 27.43 40.40
C ASP A 134 -20.53 25.93 40.03
N PHE A 135 -19.43 25.50 39.41
CA PHE A 135 -19.20 24.08 39.10
C PHE A 135 -18.96 23.24 40.34
N VAL A 136 -18.30 23.78 41.37
CA VAL A 136 -18.13 23.10 42.66
C VAL A 136 -19.49 22.93 43.36
N ALA A 137 -20.32 23.97 43.40
CA ALA A 137 -21.67 23.90 43.97
C ALA A 137 -22.55 22.88 43.22
N THR A 138 -22.51 22.90 41.89
CA THR A 138 -23.24 21.96 41.03
C THR A 138 -22.80 20.51 41.27
N THR A 139 -21.49 20.27 41.34
CA THR A 139 -20.93 18.94 41.60
C THR A 139 -21.31 18.42 42.99
N GLN A 140 -21.25 19.28 44.01
CA GLN A 140 -21.64 18.92 45.38
C GLN A 140 -23.11 18.52 45.47
N ARG A 141 -24.00 19.22 44.74
CA ARG A 141 -25.45 18.90 44.72
C ARG A 141 -25.71 17.44 44.37
N PHE A 142 -24.91 16.85 43.48
CA PHE A 142 -25.04 15.44 43.07
C PHE A 142 -24.24 14.45 43.93
N GLN A 143 -23.35 14.93 44.81
CA GLN A 143 -22.55 14.12 45.73
C GLN A 143 -23.15 14.03 47.14
N GLN A 144 -24.16 14.85 47.46
CA GLN A 144 -24.84 14.81 48.77
C GLN A 144 -25.90 13.68 48.85
N PRO A 145 -26.03 13.00 50.02
CA PRO A 145 -27.09 12.01 50.22
C PRO A 145 -28.47 12.68 50.25
N THR A 146 -29.44 12.12 49.52
CA THR A 146 -30.81 12.62 49.30
C THR A 146 -31.72 12.69 50.55
N ALA A 147 -31.18 12.47 51.76
CA ALA A 147 -31.97 12.49 52.99
C ALA A 147 -32.33 13.94 53.39
N LYS A 148 -33.61 14.29 53.32
CA LYS A 148 -34.14 15.58 53.80
C LYS A 148 -33.75 15.80 55.28
N GLY A 149 -32.94 16.82 55.55
CA GLY A 149 -32.55 17.26 56.90
C GLY A 149 -31.11 16.93 57.33
N ALA A 150 -30.29 16.32 56.48
CA ALA A 150 -28.85 16.18 56.73
C ALA A 150 -28.12 17.53 56.50
N PRO A 151 -27.14 17.90 57.35
CA PRO A 151 -26.34 19.11 57.13
C PRO A 151 -25.58 19.01 55.79
N ALA A 152 -25.53 20.11 55.04
CA ALA A 152 -24.75 20.19 53.80
C ALA A 152 -23.29 19.85 54.10
N LYS A 153 -22.77 18.80 53.45
CA LYS A 153 -21.35 18.43 53.58
C LYS A 153 -20.51 19.36 52.73
N LEU A 154 -19.39 19.82 53.30
CA LEU A 154 -18.37 20.57 52.58
C LEU A 154 -17.78 19.73 51.43
N PRO A 155 -17.31 20.37 50.34
CA PRO A 155 -16.62 19.66 49.26
C PRO A 155 -15.34 19.01 49.77
N LYS A 156 -14.97 17.89 49.17
CA LYS A 156 -13.70 17.20 49.43
C LYS A 156 -12.70 17.48 48.32
N ARG A 157 -11.44 17.71 48.69
CA ARG A 157 -10.28 17.78 47.79
C ARG A 157 -9.98 16.40 47.19
N SER A 158 -10.90 15.91 46.36
CA SER A 158 -10.90 14.56 45.79
C SER A 158 -10.63 14.60 44.28
N LEU A 159 -10.06 13.52 43.75
CA LEU A 159 -9.88 13.35 42.30
C LEU A 159 -11.24 13.31 41.58
N ALA A 160 -12.29 12.79 42.23
CA ALA A 160 -13.64 12.74 41.69
C ALA A 160 -14.22 14.15 41.45
N LEU A 161 -14.08 15.05 42.43
CA LEU A 161 -14.47 16.46 42.28
C LEU A 161 -13.70 17.11 41.13
N PHE A 162 -12.38 17.02 41.13
CA PHE A 162 -11.57 17.67 40.10
C PHE A 162 -11.83 17.11 38.69
N SER A 163 -12.08 15.80 38.56
CA SER A 163 -12.44 15.20 37.27
C SER A 163 -13.82 15.67 36.79
N ALA A 164 -14.80 15.86 37.68
CA ALA A 164 -16.10 16.42 37.34
C ALA A 164 -16.02 17.88 36.89
N LEU A 165 -15.18 18.69 37.56
CA LEU A 165 -14.89 20.06 37.12
C LEU A 165 -14.20 20.06 35.75
N TYR A 166 -13.21 19.18 35.56
CA TYR A 166 -12.52 19.01 34.28
C TYR A 166 -13.51 18.69 33.15
N ARG A 167 -14.43 17.75 33.33
CA ARG A 167 -15.46 17.39 32.33
C ARG A 167 -16.34 18.58 31.94
N GLN A 168 -16.86 19.30 32.92
CA GLN A 168 -17.70 20.49 32.71
C GLN A 168 -16.96 21.58 31.93
N VAL A 169 -15.67 21.77 32.22
CA VAL A 169 -14.82 22.75 31.51
C VAL A 169 -14.40 22.26 30.12
N TYR A 170 -14.13 20.96 29.98
CA TYR A 170 -13.51 20.40 28.80
C TYR A 170 -14.51 20.14 27.67
N LEU A 171 -15.76 19.74 27.97
CA LEU A 171 -16.77 19.46 26.93
C LEU A 171 -17.00 20.65 25.97
N PRO A 172 -17.23 21.89 26.43
CA PRO A 172 -17.32 23.05 25.52
C PRO A 172 -16.02 23.34 24.75
N ARG A 173 -14.86 23.11 25.39
CA ARG A 173 -13.54 23.33 24.77
C ARG A 173 -13.25 22.32 23.66
N LEU A 174 -13.64 21.06 23.86
CA LEU A 174 -13.57 20.01 22.84
C LEU A 174 -14.33 20.44 21.58
N LEU A 175 -15.51 21.03 21.76
CA LEU A 175 -16.34 21.54 20.68
C LEU A 175 -15.86 22.89 20.10
N ARG A 176 -14.74 23.42 20.60
CA ARG A 176 -14.12 24.69 20.18
C ARG A 176 -15.03 25.91 20.41
N LEU A 177 -15.72 25.95 21.54
CA LEU A 177 -16.59 27.06 21.94
C LEU A 177 -15.84 28.10 22.79
N SER A 178 -16.26 29.36 22.69
CA SER A 178 -15.85 30.40 23.64
C SER A 178 -16.47 30.13 25.02
N PRO A 179 -15.94 30.72 26.12
CA PRO A 179 -16.54 30.55 27.45
C PRO A 179 -18.02 30.93 27.49
N GLN A 180 -18.41 32.02 26.81
CA GLN A 180 -19.80 32.49 26.72
C GLN A 180 -20.69 31.50 25.94
N ALA A 181 -20.26 31.05 24.76
CA ALA A 181 -21.00 30.07 23.99
C ALA A 181 -21.07 28.71 24.70
N GLY A 182 -20.02 28.35 25.45
CA GLY A 182 -19.98 27.17 26.30
C GLY A 182 -20.99 27.25 27.45
N ALA A 183 -21.10 28.38 28.13
CA ALA A 183 -22.14 28.59 29.14
C ALA A 183 -23.55 28.51 28.54
N GLY A 184 -23.75 29.07 27.34
CA GLY A 184 -25.00 28.93 26.57
C GLY A 184 -25.33 27.46 26.25
N LEU A 185 -24.35 26.67 25.80
CA LEU A 185 -24.50 25.24 25.56
C LEU A 185 -24.93 24.49 26.83
N MET A 186 -24.23 24.75 27.95
CA MET A 186 -24.52 24.09 29.23
C MET A 186 -25.92 24.45 29.73
N SER A 187 -26.32 25.72 29.60
CA SER A 187 -27.66 26.16 29.93
C SER A 187 -28.70 25.40 29.08
N LEU A 188 -28.56 25.41 27.75
CA LEU A 188 -29.50 24.76 26.84
C LEU A 188 -29.66 23.26 27.07
N LEU A 189 -28.57 22.53 27.30
CA LEU A 189 -28.62 21.08 27.50
C LEU A 189 -29.23 20.67 28.84
N PHE A 190 -29.06 21.49 29.87
CA PHE A 190 -29.34 21.10 31.26
C PHE A 190 -30.49 21.88 31.91
N ILE A 191 -31.11 22.84 31.22
CA ILE A 191 -32.34 23.51 31.69
C ILE A 191 -33.42 22.46 31.96
N GLY A 192 -33.82 22.34 33.24
CA GLY A 192 -34.89 21.43 33.67
C GLY A 192 -34.55 19.94 33.64
N ASN A 193 -33.30 19.56 33.31
CA ASN A 193 -32.89 18.15 33.18
C ASN A 193 -31.67 17.83 34.05
N ASP A 194 -31.94 17.54 35.34
CA ASP A 194 -30.91 17.20 36.34
C ASP A 194 -30.21 15.86 36.04
N ASP A 195 -30.84 14.93 35.29
CA ASP A 195 -30.27 13.63 34.98
C ASP A 195 -29.11 13.71 33.96
N LEU A 196 -29.27 14.55 32.92
CA LEU A 196 -28.18 14.85 31.98
C LEU A 196 -27.02 15.58 32.68
N LEU A 197 -27.33 16.56 33.54
CA LEU A 197 -26.31 17.33 34.26
C LEU A 197 -25.53 16.44 35.24
N LYS A 198 -26.21 15.47 35.86
CA LYS A 198 -25.60 14.49 36.77
C LYS A 198 -24.55 13.62 36.07
N GLN A 199 -24.70 13.28 34.79
CA GLN A 199 -23.67 12.52 34.06
C GLN A 199 -22.37 13.32 33.92
N LEU A 200 -22.47 14.63 33.74
CA LEU A 200 -21.30 15.51 33.55
C LEU A 200 -20.67 15.93 34.89
N ALA A 201 -21.49 16.41 35.83
CA ALA A 201 -21.08 16.96 37.12
C ALA A 201 -20.96 15.89 38.24
N GLY A 202 -21.58 14.72 38.07
CA GLY A 202 -21.50 13.60 39.00
C GLY A 202 -20.52 12.52 38.56
N ALA A 203 -20.79 11.28 38.99
CA ALA A 203 -20.09 10.10 38.51
C ALA A 203 -20.75 9.61 37.22
N PRO A 204 -20.08 9.69 36.05
CA PRO A 204 -20.65 9.26 34.79
C PRO A 204 -20.87 7.75 34.77
N THR A 205 -21.91 7.33 34.06
CA THR A 205 -22.25 5.91 33.86
C THR A 205 -22.46 5.62 32.37
N LEU A 206 -22.27 4.37 31.96
CA LEU A 206 -22.75 3.82 30.70
C LEU A 206 -23.86 2.83 31.02
N LEU A 207 -25.08 3.11 30.56
CA LEU A 207 -26.26 2.33 30.90
C LEU A 207 -26.66 1.44 29.71
N ASP A 208 -27.09 0.22 30.00
CA ASP A 208 -27.72 -0.69 29.01
C ASP A 208 -29.21 -0.37 28.83
N LYS A 209 -29.74 0.52 29.67
CA LYS A 209 -31.15 0.91 29.65
C LYS A 209 -31.28 2.26 28.98
N ASP A 210 -32.43 2.34 28.40
CA ASP A 210 -32.75 3.18 27.30
C ASP A 210 -33.60 4.39 27.74
N ASP A 211 -34.32 4.22 28.85
CA ASP A 211 -35.14 5.27 29.47
C ASP A 211 -34.31 6.31 30.26
N GLN A 212 -32.98 6.15 30.37
CA GLN A 212 -32.13 7.10 31.13
C GLN A 212 -30.90 7.50 30.34
N PRO A 213 -30.60 8.82 30.26
CA PRO A 213 -29.46 9.30 29.50
C PRO A 213 -28.15 8.99 30.22
N ASP A 214 -27.15 8.63 29.42
CA ASP A 214 -25.80 8.39 29.89
C ASP A 214 -24.80 9.45 29.40
N ILE A 215 -23.54 9.29 29.79
CA ILE A 215 -22.50 10.28 29.47
C ILE A 215 -22.22 10.40 27.96
N LEU A 216 -22.40 9.33 27.17
CA LEU A 216 -22.23 9.40 25.72
C LEU A 216 -23.37 10.19 25.08
N ASP A 217 -24.58 10.04 25.59
CA ASP A 217 -25.74 10.81 25.13
C ASP A 217 -25.54 12.30 25.38
N VAL A 218 -25.02 12.68 26.56
CA VAL A 218 -24.66 14.07 26.86
C VAL A 218 -23.62 14.62 25.87
N ILE A 219 -22.55 13.84 25.61
CA ILE A 219 -21.49 14.26 24.69
C ILE A 219 -22.06 14.42 23.26
N MET A 220 -22.85 13.48 22.79
CA MET A 220 -23.41 13.51 21.44
C MET A 220 -24.51 14.57 21.30
N ALA A 221 -25.34 14.80 22.33
CA ALA A 221 -26.29 15.91 22.37
C ALA A 221 -25.58 17.26 22.26
N ALA A 222 -24.47 17.43 22.99
CA ALA A 222 -23.64 18.63 22.91
C ALA A 222 -23.03 18.85 21.53
N VAL A 223 -22.52 17.78 20.90
CA VAL A 223 -22.04 17.80 19.50
C VAL A 223 -23.16 18.21 18.55
N ASN A 224 -24.31 17.53 18.64
CA ASN A 224 -25.44 17.72 17.73
C ASN A 224 -26.00 19.15 17.83
N LEU A 225 -26.23 19.64 19.05
CA LEU A 225 -26.72 21.00 19.29
C LEU A 225 -25.72 22.05 18.75
N THR A 226 -24.43 21.84 18.97
CA THR A 226 -23.39 22.75 18.46
C THR A 226 -23.32 22.74 16.93
N GLN A 227 -23.41 21.57 16.30
CA GLN A 227 -23.41 21.45 14.84
C GLN A 227 -24.66 22.06 14.23
N TRP A 228 -25.84 21.80 14.80
CA TRP A 228 -27.10 22.39 14.36
C TRP A 228 -27.07 23.92 14.48
N ALA A 229 -26.63 24.46 15.62
CA ALA A 229 -26.54 25.90 15.82
C ALA A 229 -25.58 26.57 14.81
N ARG A 230 -24.47 25.92 14.46
CA ARG A 230 -23.56 26.37 13.39
C ARG A 230 -24.22 26.35 12.02
N LEU A 231 -24.98 25.29 11.69
CA LEU A 231 -25.70 25.19 10.42
C LEU A 231 -26.79 26.26 10.28
N GLN A 232 -27.49 26.58 11.37
CA GLN A 232 -28.50 27.64 11.41
C GLN A 232 -27.91 29.05 11.59
N ASN A 233 -26.60 29.17 11.80
CA ASN A 233 -25.89 30.43 12.07
C ASN A 233 -26.47 31.19 13.30
N ILE A 234 -26.76 30.45 14.38
CA ILE A 234 -27.29 30.98 15.64
C ILE A 234 -26.25 30.78 16.75
N GLY A 235 -25.98 31.84 17.53
CA GLY A 235 -25.13 31.75 18.72
C GLY A 235 -25.83 30.99 19.86
N LEU A 236 -25.12 30.05 20.50
CA LEU A 236 -25.67 29.24 21.60
C LEU A 236 -26.01 30.07 22.84
N ASP A 237 -25.26 31.13 23.08
CA ASP A 237 -25.49 32.14 24.13
C ASP A 237 -26.78 32.92 23.88
N LEU A 238 -27.00 33.36 22.64
CA LEU A 238 -28.25 34.03 22.25
C LEU A 238 -29.43 33.06 22.34
N LEU A 239 -29.27 31.83 21.87
CA LEU A 239 -30.34 30.83 21.93
C LEU A 239 -30.72 30.48 23.37
N ALA A 240 -29.73 30.35 24.26
CA ALA A 240 -29.98 30.16 25.69
C ALA A 240 -30.79 31.32 26.27
N LEU A 241 -30.41 32.56 25.96
CA LEU A 241 -31.16 33.75 26.36
C LEU A 241 -32.59 33.75 25.81
N LEU A 242 -32.78 33.30 24.57
CA LEU A 242 -34.09 33.26 23.92
C LEU A 242 -35.00 32.14 24.41
N LEU A 243 -34.47 31.07 24.99
CA LEU A 243 -35.25 29.93 25.49
C LEU A 243 -35.42 29.92 27.01
N THR A 244 -34.62 30.70 27.73
CA THR A 244 -34.77 30.85 29.18
C THR A 244 -35.92 31.80 29.47
N PRO A 245 -36.99 31.38 30.18
CA PRO A 245 -38.08 32.25 30.58
C PRO A 245 -37.58 33.43 31.40
N THR A 246 -38.26 34.57 31.30
CA THR A 246 -37.89 35.74 32.12
C THR A 246 -37.98 35.34 33.62
N PRO A 247 -36.90 35.46 34.40
CA PRO A 247 -36.89 34.99 35.78
C PRO A 247 -37.92 35.72 36.64
N ASP A 248 -38.41 35.05 37.69
CA ASP A 248 -39.38 35.66 38.60
C ASP A 248 -38.68 36.72 39.48
N ILE A 249 -38.77 37.99 39.07
CA ILE A 249 -38.05 39.09 39.72
C ILE A 249 -38.75 39.48 41.03
N GLU A 250 -38.01 39.54 42.15
CA GLU A 250 -38.56 39.99 43.44
C GLU A 250 -38.81 41.51 43.51
N ALA A 251 -38.16 42.28 42.65
CA ALA A 251 -38.30 43.73 42.58
C ALA A 251 -39.70 44.15 42.08
N LYS A 252 -40.34 45.07 42.82
CA LYS A 252 -41.67 45.61 42.45
C LYS A 252 -41.63 46.49 41.20
N THR A 253 -40.51 47.18 40.95
CA THR A 253 -40.31 48.10 39.82
C THR A 253 -38.91 47.94 39.24
N LEU A 254 -38.81 47.94 37.92
CA LEU A 254 -37.56 47.74 37.17
C LEU A 254 -37.28 48.92 36.25
N PRO A 255 -36.01 49.27 35.96
CA PRO A 255 -35.70 50.30 34.97
C PRO A 255 -36.20 49.87 33.58
N ALA A 256 -36.95 50.74 32.93
CA ALA A 256 -37.46 50.49 31.59
C ALA A 256 -36.36 50.83 30.54
N PRO A 257 -36.03 49.91 29.62
CA PRO A 257 -35.17 50.19 28.47
C PRO A 257 -35.62 51.43 27.68
N ALA A 258 -34.67 52.26 27.26
CA ALA A 258 -34.95 53.53 26.57
C ALA A 258 -35.79 53.31 25.29
N ASP A 259 -35.45 52.31 24.51
CA ASP A 259 -36.15 51.95 23.26
C ASP A 259 -37.62 51.58 23.50
N TRP A 260 -37.94 50.97 24.65
CA TRP A 260 -39.32 50.61 25.02
C TRP A 260 -40.11 51.85 25.47
N LEU A 261 -39.46 52.75 26.22
CA LEU A 261 -40.07 54.00 26.67
C LEU A 261 -40.38 54.95 25.51
N GLU A 262 -39.47 55.06 24.53
CA GLU A 262 -39.68 55.86 23.33
C GLU A 262 -40.92 55.39 22.57
N LEU A 263 -41.04 54.09 22.34
CA LEU A 263 -42.20 53.49 21.68
C LEU A 263 -43.50 53.68 22.46
N ILE A 264 -43.48 53.44 23.77
CA ILE A 264 -44.68 53.61 24.62
C ILE A 264 -45.15 55.06 24.57
N THR A 265 -44.23 56.02 24.60
CA THR A 265 -44.56 57.45 24.57
C THR A 265 -45.14 57.85 23.22
N GLU A 266 -44.54 57.41 22.10
CA GLU A 266 -45.07 57.68 20.76
C GLU A 266 -46.46 57.03 20.54
N SER A 267 -46.61 55.78 20.98
CA SER A 267 -47.86 55.01 20.83
C SER A 267 -48.98 55.58 21.70
N ALA A 268 -48.65 56.05 22.91
CA ALA A 268 -49.64 56.62 23.83
C ALA A 268 -50.16 57.99 23.38
N ASP A 269 -49.34 58.85 22.77
CA ASP A 269 -49.82 60.12 22.20
C ASP A 269 -50.83 59.89 21.07
N ARG A 270 -50.59 58.85 20.24
CA ARG A 270 -51.51 58.43 19.17
C ARG A 270 -52.82 57.87 19.73
N LEU A 271 -52.77 57.00 20.75
CA LEU A 271 -53.95 56.40 21.40
C LEU A 271 -54.76 57.42 22.22
N GLY A 272 -54.10 58.37 22.88
CA GLY A 272 -54.75 59.41 23.67
C GLY A 272 -55.65 60.32 22.82
N LYS A 273 -55.27 60.55 21.56
CA LYS A 273 -56.04 61.35 20.59
C LYS A 273 -57.30 60.64 20.06
N SER A 274 -57.40 59.32 20.21
CA SER A 274 -58.44 58.49 19.59
C SER A 274 -59.25 57.58 20.55
N SER A 275 -58.82 57.41 21.80
CA SER A 275 -59.55 56.63 22.83
C SER A 275 -60.98 57.13 23.04
N LEU A 276 -61.95 56.20 23.06
CA LEU A 276 -63.38 56.49 23.15
C LEU A 276 -63.82 56.51 24.62
N THR A 277 -63.66 57.67 25.27
CA THR A 277 -64.17 57.86 26.63
C THR A 277 -65.64 58.26 26.61
N GLU A 278 -66.33 58.04 27.74
CA GLU A 278 -67.71 58.51 27.92
C GLU A 278 -67.85 60.01 27.62
N ALA A 279 -66.87 60.82 28.03
CA ALA A 279 -66.85 62.26 27.76
C ALA A 279 -66.71 62.59 26.26
N ARG A 280 -65.98 61.78 25.48
CA ARG A 280 -65.86 61.96 24.02
C ARG A 280 -67.12 61.52 23.29
N LEU A 281 -67.70 60.38 23.67
CA LEU A 281 -68.95 59.90 23.08
C LEU A 281 -70.12 60.83 23.42
N ALA A 282 -70.21 61.29 24.68
CA ALA A 282 -71.21 62.26 25.11
C ALA A 282 -71.03 63.65 24.47
N SER A 283 -69.80 64.11 24.25
CA SER A 283 -69.57 65.38 23.55
C SER A 283 -69.90 65.29 22.06
N LEU A 284 -69.62 64.16 21.41
CA LEU A 284 -70.08 63.90 20.03
C LEU A 284 -71.61 63.86 19.95
N ALA A 285 -72.27 63.18 20.90
CA ALA A 285 -73.72 63.16 21.00
C ALA A 285 -74.31 64.56 21.19
N ALA A 286 -73.70 65.38 22.04
CA ALA A 286 -74.11 66.76 22.26
C ALA A 286 -73.94 67.65 21.01
N VAL A 287 -72.88 67.45 20.21
CA VAL A 287 -72.68 68.11 18.92
C VAL A 287 -73.77 67.72 17.91
N GLN A 288 -74.20 66.46 17.93
CA GLN A 288 -75.32 65.97 17.12
C GLN A 288 -76.70 66.29 17.72
N GLN A 289 -76.75 66.96 18.88
CA GLN A 289 -77.98 67.30 19.62
C GLN A 289 -78.81 66.08 20.04
N VAL A 290 -78.15 64.95 20.34
CA VAL A 290 -78.78 63.69 20.72
C VAL A 290 -78.43 63.33 22.17
N ALA A 291 -79.40 62.81 22.93
CA ALA A 291 -79.23 62.31 24.29
C ALA A 291 -79.81 60.89 24.44
N LEU A 292 -79.36 60.14 25.44
CA LEU A 292 -79.91 58.82 25.77
C LEU A 292 -81.29 58.96 26.43
N LYS A 293 -82.17 58.00 26.16
CA LYS A 293 -83.55 57.96 26.69
C LYS A 293 -83.61 57.71 28.20
N ASP A 294 -82.62 56.98 28.72
CA ASP A 294 -82.43 56.70 30.15
C ASP A 294 -81.14 57.40 30.60
N ASP A 295 -81.28 58.31 31.56
CA ASP A 295 -80.19 59.11 32.14
C ASP A 295 -79.24 58.29 33.02
N LYS A 296 -79.58 57.03 33.31
CA LYS A 296 -78.71 56.07 34.03
C LYS A 296 -77.82 55.24 33.11
N ASN A 297 -78.10 55.18 31.81
CA ASN A 297 -77.26 54.47 30.85
C ASN A 297 -76.13 55.36 30.35
N THR A 298 -74.96 54.78 30.11
CA THR A 298 -73.82 55.48 29.52
C THR A 298 -73.64 55.13 28.05
N TRP A 299 -73.02 56.01 27.26
CA TRP A 299 -72.71 55.74 25.85
C TRP A 299 -71.78 54.55 25.69
N LEU A 300 -70.84 54.36 26.62
CA LEU A 300 -70.00 53.16 26.68
C LEU A 300 -70.80 51.86 26.93
N GLN A 301 -71.83 51.91 27.80
CA GLN A 301 -72.71 50.75 28.00
C GLN A 301 -73.52 50.42 26.75
N LEU A 302 -73.98 51.45 26.03
CA LEU A 302 -74.73 51.28 24.78
C LEU A 302 -73.87 50.65 23.68
N PHE A 303 -72.65 51.15 23.51
CA PHE A 303 -71.71 50.67 22.51
C PHE A 303 -70.84 49.50 23.00
N ASN A 304 -71.14 48.88 24.14
CA ASN A 304 -70.40 47.72 24.64
C ASN A 304 -70.22 46.57 23.60
N PRO A 305 -71.17 46.30 22.68
CA PRO A 305 -70.93 45.32 21.60
C PRO A 305 -69.74 45.67 20.68
N LEU A 306 -69.36 46.95 20.59
CA LEU A 306 -68.33 47.48 19.71
C LEU A 306 -67.12 48.06 20.45
N ILE A 307 -67.28 48.50 21.69
CA ILE A 307 -66.26 49.15 22.51
C ILE A 307 -66.21 48.42 23.85
N ASP A 308 -65.04 48.13 24.39
CA ASP A 308 -64.94 47.57 25.74
C ASP A 308 -65.13 48.62 26.85
N THR A 309 -65.07 48.17 28.10
CA THR A 309 -65.23 49.05 29.27
C THR A 309 -64.12 50.08 29.44
N ASP A 310 -62.98 49.89 28.77
CA ASP A 310 -61.81 50.77 28.84
C ASP A 310 -61.73 51.77 27.68
N GLY A 311 -62.68 51.70 26.73
CA GLY A 311 -62.82 52.61 25.60
C GLY A 311 -62.06 52.18 24.35
N TRP A 312 -61.76 50.89 24.20
CA TRP A 312 -61.11 50.28 23.06
C TRP A 312 -62.12 49.61 22.11
N VAL A 313 -61.93 49.77 20.81
CA VAL A 313 -62.81 49.13 19.81
C VAL A 313 -62.53 47.61 19.76
N LYS A 314 -63.58 46.79 19.87
CA LYS A 314 -63.51 45.33 19.73
C LYS A 314 -63.41 44.95 18.24
N ALA A 315 -62.94 43.74 17.95
CA ALA A 315 -62.89 43.26 16.57
C ALA A 315 -64.31 43.24 15.94
N ILE A 316 -64.46 43.85 14.76
CA ILE A 316 -65.75 44.00 14.08
C ILE A 316 -65.78 43.05 12.88
N PRO A 317 -66.70 42.07 12.85
CA PRO A 317 -66.78 41.14 11.75
C PRO A 317 -67.24 41.86 10.48
N VAL A 318 -66.43 41.79 9.44
CA VAL A 318 -66.73 42.31 8.10
C VAL A 318 -67.01 41.12 7.18
N PHE A 319 -68.22 41.03 6.62
CA PHE A 319 -68.56 39.96 5.68
C PHE A 319 -67.94 40.21 4.29
N GLN A 320 -67.66 39.15 3.52
CA GLN A 320 -67.07 39.25 2.18
C GLN A 320 -67.86 40.24 1.28
N GLY A 321 -67.17 41.26 0.76
CA GLY A 321 -67.75 42.30 -0.10
C GLY A 321 -68.38 43.50 0.63
N GLN A 322 -68.40 43.51 1.97
CA GLN A 322 -68.85 44.64 2.79
C GLN A 322 -67.70 45.58 3.13
N ASP A 323 -67.92 46.89 3.05
CA ASP A 323 -66.95 47.90 3.51
C ASP A 323 -66.90 47.98 5.05
N ARG A 324 -65.71 48.17 5.63
CA ARG A 324 -65.51 48.18 7.11
C ARG A 324 -66.35 49.26 7.78
N LEU A 325 -66.40 50.46 7.17
CA LEU A 325 -67.22 51.56 7.68
C LEU A 325 -68.71 51.21 7.63
N ALA A 326 -69.15 50.49 6.59
CA ALA A 326 -70.53 50.03 6.47
C ALA A 326 -70.88 48.95 7.52
N ALA A 327 -69.96 48.04 7.85
CA ALA A 327 -70.15 47.06 8.93
C ALA A 327 -70.25 47.72 10.31
N ILE A 328 -69.38 48.70 10.58
CA ILE A 328 -69.41 49.52 11.80
C ILE A 328 -70.74 50.27 11.90
N ASN A 329 -71.16 50.94 10.82
CA ASN A 329 -72.39 51.73 10.81
C ASN A 329 -73.64 50.87 11.01
N ALA A 330 -73.67 49.65 10.46
CA ALA A 330 -74.76 48.70 10.67
C ALA A 330 -74.89 48.31 12.15
N GLN A 331 -73.77 48.02 12.82
CA GLN A 331 -73.78 47.67 14.25
C GLN A 331 -74.14 48.87 15.15
N ILE A 332 -73.65 50.07 14.81
CA ILE A 332 -74.01 51.30 15.52
C ILE A 332 -75.51 51.59 15.38
N SER A 333 -76.08 51.40 14.20
CA SER A 333 -77.52 51.55 13.97
C SER A 333 -78.34 50.58 14.83
N ILE A 334 -77.87 49.34 15.01
CA ILE A 334 -78.46 48.37 15.93
C ILE A 334 -78.38 48.87 17.38
N CYS A 335 -77.21 49.34 17.83
CA CYS A 335 -77.01 49.88 19.18
C CYS A 335 -77.88 51.13 19.45
N LEU A 336 -78.06 52.02 18.48
CA LEU A 336 -78.82 53.26 18.62
C LEU A 336 -80.35 53.06 18.55
N THR A 337 -80.82 51.88 18.11
CA THR A 337 -82.26 51.62 17.92
C THR A 337 -82.99 51.61 19.27
N GLY A 338 -83.91 52.57 19.48
CA GLY A 338 -84.71 52.67 20.71
C GLY A 338 -84.01 53.27 21.93
N ALA A 339 -82.73 53.65 21.81
CA ALA A 339 -81.89 54.14 22.89
C ALA A 339 -81.85 55.67 23.04
N LEU A 340 -82.26 56.42 22.02
CA LEU A 340 -82.21 57.88 22.00
C LEU A 340 -83.48 58.51 22.59
N ALA A 341 -83.34 59.60 23.34
CA ALA A 341 -84.46 60.40 23.83
C ALA A 341 -85.16 61.09 22.65
N GLN A 342 -86.47 60.94 22.54
CA GLN A 342 -87.25 61.69 21.57
C GLN A 342 -87.25 63.18 21.97
N SER A 343 -86.50 64.02 21.25
CA SER A 343 -86.95 65.39 21.00
C SER A 343 -87.83 65.34 19.75
N ASP A 344 -88.91 66.11 19.74
CA ASP A 344 -89.90 66.08 18.65
C ASP A 344 -89.23 66.21 17.27
N ALA A 345 -89.31 65.13 16.50
CA ALA A 345 -88.78 64.93 15.14
C ALA A 345 -87.25 64.98 14.97
N LEU A 346 -86.54 63.92 15.38
CA LEU A 346 -85.28 63.55 14.72
C LEU A 346 -85.59 63.15 13.26
N ASP A 347 -85.18 63.99 12.31
CA ASP A 347 -85.19 63.70 10.88
C ASP A 347 -84.47 62.35 10.62
N VAL A 348 -84.98 61.52 9.71
CA VAL A 348 -84.31 60.27 9.31
C VAL A 348 -82.88 60.58 8.84
N ASP A 349 -82.68 61.74 8.21
CA ASP A 349 -81.38 62.27 7.81
C ASP A 349 -80.47 62.61 9.01
N ALA A 350 -81.03 63.12 10.11
CA ALA A 350 -80.28 63.41 11.34
C ALA A 350 -79.90 62.13 12.11
N TYR A 351 -80.76 61.10 12.12
CA TYR A 351 -80.45 59.79 12.70
C TYR A 351 -79.32 59.09 11.92
N LEU A 352 -79.38 59.10 10.59
CA LEU A 352 -78.33 58.56 9.72
C LEU A 352 -77.01 59.31 9.89
N LYS A 353 -77.02 60.65 9.89
CA LYS A 353 -75.84 61.49 10.15
C LYS A 353 -75.23 61.25 11.53
N THR A 354 -76.06 61.00 12.55
CA THR A 354 -75.60 60.65 13.89
C THR A 354 -74.90 59.28 13.89
N GLY A 355 -75.51 58.27 13.26
CA GLY A 355 -74.90 56.96 13.07
C GLY A 355 -73.57 57.01 12.32
N GLU A 356 -73.51 57.76 11.21
CA GLU A 356 -72.30 57.99 10.43
C GLU A 356 -71.20 58.72 11.23
N ALA A 357 -71.57 59.70 12.06
CA ALA A 357 -70.62 60.42 12.91
C ALA A 357 -69.99 59.52 13.99
N PHE A 358 -70.81 58.68 14.66
CA PHE A 358 -70.30 57.66 15.58
C PHE A 358 -69.47 56.61 14.83
N ALA A 359 -69.89 56.17 13.63
CA ALA A 359 -69.15 55.21 12.81
C ALA A 359 -67.78 55.74 12.40
N ALA A 360 -67.69 57.01 12.00
CA ALA A 360 -66.42 57.66 11.65
C ALA A 360 -65.47 57.76 12.85
N GLN A 361 -65.99 58.11 14.04
CA GLN A 361 -65.19 58.15 15.27
C GLN A 361 -64.71 56.77 15.71
N ILE A 362 -65.59 55.76 15.69
CA ILE A 362 -65.23 54.38 16.04
C ILE A 362 -64.23 53.80 15.01
N ASN A 363 -64.42 54.06 13.71
CA ASN A 363 -63.46 53.67 12.68
C ASN A 363 -62.12 54.39 12.83
N GLY A 364 -62.12 55.68 13.20
CA GLY A 364 -60.90 56.44 13.49
C GLY A 364 -60.14 55.92 14.72
N ALA A 365 -60.87 55.51 15.76
CA ALA A 365 -60.30 54.86 16.93
C ALA A 365 -59.69 53.50 16.60
N LEU A 366 -60.37 52.70 15.77
CA LEU A 366 -59.88 51.40 15.30
C LEU A 366 -58.60 51.55 14.45
N ILE A 367 -58.55 52.51 13.52
CA ILE A 367 -57.33 52.81 12.73
C ILE A 367 -56.17 53.17 13.64
N ALA A 368 -56.40 53.99 14.67
CA ALA A 368 -55.35 54.37 15.60
C ALA A 368 -54.84 53.16 16.43
N GLN A 369 -55.70 52.19 16.74
CA GLN A 369 -55.28 50.94 17.38
C GLN A 369 -54.46 50.07 16.41
N GLU A 370 -54.91 49.89 15.17
CA GLU A 370 -54.18 49.16 14.11
C GLU A 370 -52.80 49.78 13.83
N ASP A 371 -52.71 51.11 13.77
CA ASP A 371 -51.45 51.84 13.54
C ASP A 371 -50.46 51.66 14.70
N VAL A 372 -50.95 51.55 15.93
CA VAL A 372 -50.11 51.26 17.12
C VAL A 372 -49.59 49.83 17.09
N ILE A 373 -50.42 48.87 16.65
CA ILE A 373 -50.00 47.48 16.45
C ILE A 373 -48.93 47.41 15.34
N LYS A 374 -49.07 48.18 14.25
CA LYS A 374 -48.04 48.29 13.19
C LYS A 374 -46.75 48.92 13.69
N SER A 375 -46.81 50.01 14.46
CA SER A 375 -45.61 50.63 15.03
C SER A 375 -44.92 49.71 16.04
N LEU A 376 -45.69 48.92 16.79
CA LEU A 376 -45.16 47.88 17.66
C LEU A 376 -44.40 46.80 16.86
N GLY A 377 -44.97 46.33 15.74
CA GLY A 377 -44.29 45.39 14.84
C GLY A 377 -42.96 45.94 14.31
N ALA A 378 -42.95 47.21 13.88
CA ALA A 378 -41.73 47.87 13.39
C ALA A 378 -40.64 47.98 14.48
N ALA A 379 -41.01 48.32 15.70
CA ALA A 379 -40.05 48.49 16.78
C ALA A 379 -39.57 47.19 17.41
N LEU A 380 -40.44 46.17 17.52
CA LEU A 380 -40.02 44.81 17.87
C LEU A 380 -39.04 44.25 16.83
N SER A 381 -39.17 44.67 15.57
CA SER A 381 -38.22 44.33 14.49
C SER A 381 -36.88 45.08 14.59
N GLY A 382 -36.82 46.17 15.37
CA GLY A 382 -35.67 47.07 15.50
C GLY A 382 -35.40 47.95 14.26
N ASN A 383 -34.46 48.90 14.38
CA ASN A 383 -33.97 49.75 13.28
C ASN A 383 -33.21 48.92 12.21
N SER A 384 -33.91 48.24 11.31
CA SER A 384 -33.34 47.24 10.41
C SER A 384 -32.84 47.85 9.08
N ASN A 385 -31.57 48.29 9.05
CA ASN A 385 -30.79 48.44 7.82
C ASN A 385 -29.91 47.19 7.50
N GLN A 386 -30.17 46.05 8.17
CA GLN A 386 -29.43 44.81 7.92
C GLN A 386 -30.12 43.99 6.80
N PRO A 387 -29.42 43.63 5.71
CA PRO A 387 -30.00 42.84 4.63
C PRO A 387 -30.42 41.45 5.14
N GLY A 388 -31.67 41.04 4.85
CA GLY A 388 -32.16 39.68 5.09
C GLY A 388 -32.93 39.44 6.40
N ARG A 389 -33.19 40.48 7.21
CA ARG A 389 -34.04 40.35 8.43
C ARG A 389 -35.51 40.65 8.09
N SER A 390 -36.42 39.75 8.43
CA SER A 390 -37.86 39.92 8.20
C SER A 390 -38.45 41.00 9.12
N VAL A 391 -39.27 41.88 8.58
CA VAL A 391 -40.05 42.85 9.36
C VAL A 391 -41.36 42.20 9.79
N LEU A 392 -41.72 42.32 11.06
CA LEU A 392 -42.97 41.80 11.60
C LEU A 392 -44.16 42.59 11.03
N SER A 393 -45.07 41.89 10.37
CA SER A 393 -46.35 42.45 9.93
C SER A 393 -47.36 42.56 11.09
N GLU A 394 -48.45 43.29 10.86
CA GLU A 394 -49.56 43.40 11.82
C GLU A 394 -50.11 42.03 12.26
N GLN A 395 -50.23 41.09 11.32
CA GLN A 395 -50.69 39.73 11.62
C GLN A 395 -49.72 38.97 12.53
N HIS A 396 -48.40 39.15 12.37
CA HIS A 396 -47.43 38.54 13.29
C HIS A 396 -47.63 39.04 14.71
N VAL A 397 -47.89 40.34 14.89
CA VAL A 397 -48.08 40.93 16.22
C VAL A 397 -49.35 40.39 16.88
N LEU A 398 -50.44 40.24 16.12
CA LEU A 398 -51.70 39.66 16.64
C LEU A 398 -51.53 38.19 17.04
N LEU A 399 -50.85 37.39 16.22
CA LEU A 399 -50.57 35.98 16.52
C LEU A 399 -49.57 35.84 17.67
N LEU A 400 -48.58 36.73 17.77
CA LEU A 400 -47.64 36.80 18.90
C LEU A 400 -48.37 37.08 20.22
N LEU A 401 -49.35 37.99 20.21
CA LEU A 401 -50.18 38.27 21.38
C LEU A 401 -51.00 37.04 21.79
N ARG A 402 -51.57 36.32 20.81
CA ARG A 402 -52.25 35.04 21.05
C ARG A 402 -51.30 33.98 21.61
N TRP A 403 -50.07 33.90 21.11
CA TRP A 403 -49.05 32.97 21.59
C TRP A 403 -48.72 33.17 23.07
N LEU A 404 -48.70 34.42 23.52
CA LEU A 404 -48.39 34.80 24.90
C LEU A 404 -49.61 34.88 25.83
N ASP A 405 -50.80 34.56 25.32
CA ASP A 405 -52.09 34.73 26.03
C ASP A 405 -52.32 36.18 26.52
N ILE A 406 -51.91 37.17 25.72
CA ILE A 406 -52.07 38.60 25.99
C ILE A 406 -53.20 39.16 25.12
N SER A 407 -54.22 39.76 25.74
CA SER A 407 -55.26 40.45 24.98
C SER A 407 -54.78 41.80 24.44
N THR A 408 -55.30 42.22 23.28
CA THR A 408 -55.00 43.55 22.70
C THR A 408 -55.37 44.69 23.65
N ALA A 409 -56.48 44.56 24.38
CA ALA A 409 -56.90 45.52 25.39
C ALA A 409 -55.90 45.62 26.55
N THR A 410 -55.34 44.48 27.01
CA THR A 410 -54.32 44.45 28.08
C THR A 410 -53.06 45.20 27.65
N LEU A 411 -52.58 44.94 26.42
CA LEU A 411 -51.41 45.63 25.86
C LEU A 411 -51.65 47.15 25.74
N LEU A 412 -52.79 47.55 25.18
CA LEU A 412 -53.13 48.97 25.00
C LEU A 412 -53.27 49.70 26.34
N ASN A 413 -53.85 49.04 27.34
CA ASN A 413 -53.93 49.56 28.71
C ASN A 413 -52.54 49.69 29.34
N GLU A 414 -51.64 48.72 29.15
CA GLU A 414 -50.25 48.82 29.63
C GLU A 414 -49.50 49.98 28.98
N ILE A 415 -49.63 50.17 27.65
CA ILE A 415 -49.02 51.32 26.94
C ILE A 415 -49.56 52.64 27.50
N LYS A 416 -50.89 52.75 27.67
CA LYS A 416 -51.56 53.95 28.20
C LYS A 416 -51.13 54.25 29.64
N ASN A 417 -51.10 53.25 30.52
CA ASN A 417 -50.79 53.42 31.94
C ASN A 417 -49.32 53.78 32.17
N ASN A 418 -48.39 53.15 31.44
CA ASN A 418 -46.95 53.44 31.58
C ASN A 418 -46.57 54.79 30.95
N ALA A 419 -47.24 55.25 29.90
CA ALA A 419 -47.04 56.59 29.36
C ALA A 419 -47.44 57.71 30.33
N ILE A 420 -48.47 57.48 31.16
CA ILE A 420 -48.88 58.41 32.23
C ILE A 420 -47.83 58.46 33.35
N GLN A 421 -47.17 57.33 33.66
CA GLN A 421 -46.13 57.24 34.69
C GLN A 421 -44.74 57.72 34.22
N ALA A 422 -44.46 57.70 32.91
CA ALA A 422 -43.21 58.16 32.30
C ALA A 422 -42.88 59.64 32.59
N GLY A 423 -43.86 60.44 33.03
CA GLY A 423 -43.63 61.80 33.51
C GLY A 423 -42.95 61.89 34.90
N SER A 424 -42.78 60.78 35.63
CA SER A 424 -42.37 60.79 37.06
C SER A 424 -41.19 59.87 37.39
N GLN A 425 -41.13 58.63 36.87
CA GLN A 425 -40.04 57.66 37.09
C GLN A 425 -39.93 56.72 35.87
N ASN A 426 -38.75 56.58 35.28
CA ASN A 426 -38.47 55.70 34.11
C ASN A 426 -38.45 54.21 34.49
N THR A 427 -39.53 53.70 35.05
CA THR A 427 -39.62 52.33 35.58
C THR A 427 -40.87 51.59 35.09
N PHE A 428 -40.76 50.27 34.95
CA PHE A 428 -41.86 49.34 34.67
C PHE A 428 -42.27 48.58 35.92
N SER A 429 -43.55 48.24 36.01
CA SER A 429 -44.03 47.22 36.95
C SER A 429 -43.43 45.85 36.58
N LYS A 430 -43.40 44.93 37.55
CA LYS A 430 -42.98 43.54 37.30
C LYS A 430 -43.76 42.89 36.14
N SER A 431 -45.09 43.06 36.10
CA SER A 431 -45.94 42.49 35.05
C SER A 431 -45.64 43.10 33.68
N ALA A 432 -45.44 44.43 33.60
CA ALA A 432 -45.09 45.10 32.36
C ALA A 432 -43.72 44.64 31.85
N PHE A 433 -42.71 44.56 32.72
CA PHE A 433 -41.37 44.13 32.33
C PHE A 433 -41.35 42.69 31.80
N VAL A 434 -42.05 41.76 32.46
CA VAL A 434 -42.19 40.37 31.99
C VAL A 434 -42.92 40.33 30.65
N MET A 435 -44.03 41.05 30.51
CA MET A 435 -44.78 41.11 29.25
C MET A 435 -43.93 41.60 28.07
N TRP A 436 -43.23 42.73 28.23
CA TRP A 436 -42.37 43.30 27.18
C TRP A 436 -41.16 42.43 26.87
N SER A 437 -40.59 41.76 27.87
CA SER A 437 -39.48 40.82 27.70
C SER A 437 -39.91 39.59 26.91
N GLU A 438 -41.05 38.98 27.26
CA GLU A 438 -41.60 37.81 26.55
C GLU A 438 -42.03 38.15 25.12
N LEU A 439 -42.64 39.33 24.90
CA LEU A 439 -42.95 39.86 23.56
C LEU A 439 -41.71 39.98 22.70
N LYS A 440 -40.63 40.57 23.22
CA LYS A 440 -39.37 40.73 22.49
C LYS A 440 -38.69 39.38 22.21
N ARG A 441 -38.72 38.47 23.18
CA ARG A 441 -38.11 37.12 23.07
C ARG A 441 -38.74 36.31 21.95
N HIS A 442 -40.07 36.22 21.91
CA HIS A 442 -40.79 35.47 20.87
C HIS A 442 -40.80 36.20 19.53
N ALA A 443 -40.84 37.53 19.50
CA ALA A 443 -40.62 38.31 18.28
C ALA A 443 -39.26 38.00 17.64
N GLU A 444 -38.19 37.91 18.44
CA GLU A 444 -36.86 37.53 17.95
C GLU A 444 -36.84 36.09 17.43
N LEU A 445 -37.55 35.15 18.05
CA LEU A 445 -37.67 33.77 17.53
C LEU A 445 -38.35 33.74 16.15
N ILE A 446 -39.47 34.45 15.98
CA ILE A 446 -40.17 34.56 14.68
C ILE A 446 -39.22 35.10 13.61
N MET A 447 -38.48 36.16 13.92
CA MET A 447 -37.55 36.78 12.98
C MET A 447 -36.33 35.91 12.66
N ARG A 448 -35.81 35.15 13.64
CA ARG A 448 -34.64 34.28 13.45
C ARG A 448 -34.91 33.10 12.54
N PHE A 449 -36.11 32.51 12.66
CA PHE A 449 -36.54 31.40 11.82
C PHE A 449 -37.31 31.86 10.57
N ASN A 450 -37.46 33.17 10.36
CA ASN A 450 -38.20 33.77 9.25
C ASN A 450 -39.61 33.16 9.10
N LEU A 451 -40.29 32.99 10.24
CA LEU A 451 -41.60 32.34 10.29
C LEU A 451 -42.67 33.27 9.73
N SER A 452 -43.43 32.82 8.74
CA SER A 452 -44.55 33.58 8.17
C SER A 452 -45.75 33.63 9.13
N PRO A 453 -46.74 34.52 8.91
CA PRO A 453 -47.96 34.53 9.70
C PRO A 453 -48.71 33.20 9.62
N ALA A 454 -48.76 32.58 8.43
CA ALA A 454 -49.45 31.30 8.23
C ALA A 454 -48.71 30.14 8.91
N GLY A 455 -47.37 30.15 8.91
CA GLY A 455 -46.57 29.18 9.66
C GLY A 455 -46.72 29.33 11.18
N LEU A 456 -46.84 30.57 11.68
CA LEU A 456 -47.11 30.85 13.10
C LEU A 456 -48.54 30.46 13.49
N GLU A 457 -49.52 30.69 12.61
CA GLU A 457 -50.89 30.23 12.80
C GLU A 457 -50.96 28.71 12.87
N LEU A 458 -50.28 28.00 11.97
CA LEU A 458 -50.16 26.54 12.02
C LEU A 458 -49.58 26.04 13.35
N LEU A 459 -48.52 26.69 13.86
CA LEU A 459 -47.92 26.35 15.16
C LEU A 459 -48.89 26.52 16.33
N LEU A 460 -49.72 27.57 16.31
CA LEU A 460 -50.63 27.90 17.40
C LEU A 460 -51.93 27.08 17.37
N GLU A 461 -52.40 26.71 16.18
CA GLU A 461 -53.66 25.97 16.00
C GLU A 461 -53.47 24.45 16.00
N TYR A 462 -52.34 23.99 15.45
CA TYR A 462 -52.05 22.58 15.25
C TYR A 462 -50.57 22.24 15.56
N PRO A 463 -50.11 22.42 16.82
CA PRO A 463 -48.73 22.16 17.22
C PRO A 463 -48.27 20.73 16.88
N GLU A 464 -49.18 19.76 16.88
CA GLU A 464 -48.90 18.37 16.50
C GLU A 464 -48.45 18.22 15.04
N GLN A 465 -48.87 19.11 14.13
CA GLN A 465 -48.40 19.12 12.74
C GLN A 465 -46.95 19.62 12.62
N MET A 466 -46.48 20.37 13.60
CA MET A 466 -45.07 20.74 13.77
C MET A 466 -44.26 19.69 14.55
N ALA A 467 -44.88 18.55 14.90
CA ALA A 467 -44.31 17.53 15.79
C ALA A 467 -44.00 18.03 17.21
N LEU A 468 -44.83 18.94 17.73
CA LEU A 468 -44.71 19.50 19.08
C LEU A 468 -45.93 19.12 19.93
N ASP A 469 -45.72 18.82 21.21
CA ASP A 469 -46.81 18.56 22.16
C ASP A 469 -47.52 19.86 22.57
N GLU A 470 -46.77 20.95 22.69
CA GLU A 470 -47.25 22.29 23.04
C GLU A 470 -46.50 23.35 22.24
N SER A 471 -47.10 24.53 22.06
CA SER A 471 -46.47 25.68 21.40
C SER A 471 -45.43 26.40 22.27
N GLY A 472 -44.94 25.79 23.34
CA GLY A 472 -43.99 26.39 24.27
C GLY A 472 -42.62 26.69 23.62
N SER A 473 -41.93 27.73 24.10
CA SER A 473 -40.55 27.99 23.68
C SER A 473 -39.60 26.89 24.18
N SER A 474 -39.16 26.02 23.27
CA SER A 474 -38.24 24.93 23.57
C SER A 474 -37.14 24.79 22.50
N LEU A 475 -36.11 24.00 22.81
CA LEU A 475 -35.11 23.60 21.83
C LEU A 475 -35.73 22.82 20.67
N ASP A 476 -36.71 21.96 20.97
CA ASP A 476 -37.44 21.19 19.97
C ASP A 476 -38.23 22.10 19.04
N LEU A 477 -38.94 23.11 19.57
CA LEU A 477 -39.57 24.15 18.74
C LEU A 477 -38.57 24.78 17.77
N CYS A 478 -37.44 25.25 18.27
CA CYS A 478 -36.42 25.88 17.42
C CYS A 478 -35.91 24.93 16.33
N TYR A 479 -35.75 23.65 16.67
CA TYR A 479 -35.35 22.62 15.72
C TYR A 479 -36.44 22.37 14.67
N GLN A 480 -37.71 22.21 15.05
CA GLN A 480 -38.82 22.00 14.11
C GLN A 480 -39.04 23.22 13.21
N LEU A 481 -38.92 24.44 13.73
CA LEU A 481 -38.96 25.66 12.93
C LEU A 481 -37.82 25.70 11.90
N SER A 482 -36.62 25.24 12.27
CA SER A 482 -35.50 25.12 11.32
C SER A 482 -35.79 24.06 10.24
N CYS A 483 -36.44 22.96 10.60
CA CYS A 483 -36.83 21.90 9.66
C CYS A 483 -37.87 22.40 8.66
N LEU A 484 -38.89 23.11 9.13
CA LEU A 484 -39.89 23.77 8.27
C LEU A 484 -39.22 24.78 7.34
N GLY A 485 -38.34 25.64 7.85
CA GLY A 485 -37.62 26.62 7.03
C GLY A 485 -36.76 25.96 5.95
N ASN A 486 -36.08 24.86 6.28
CA ASN A 486 -35.31 24.08 5.30
C ASN A 486 -36.22 23.46 4.23
N TRP A 487 -37.38 22.94 4.61
CA TRP A 487 -38.34 22.38 3.66
C TRP A 487 -38.92 23.46 2.73
N VAL A 488 -39.33 24.61 3.28
CA VAL A 488 -39.80 25.75 2.48
C VAL A 488 -38.73 26.22 1.50
N LYS A 489 -37.49 26.37 1.95
CA LYS A 489 -36.36 26.73 1.07
C LYS A 489 -36.18 25.70 -0.05
N ARG A 490 -36.28 24.40 0.26
CA ARG A 490 -36.20 23.32 -0.72
C ARG A 490 -37.35 23.38 -1.73
N ALA A 491 -38.56 23.66 -1.27
CA ALA A 491 -39.73 23.84 -2.14
C ALA A 491 -39.55 25.04 -3.08
N GLN A 492 -39.01 26.17 -2.58
CA GLN A 492 -38.68 27.36 -3.36
C GLN A 492 -37.65 27.09 -4.47
N GLU A 493 -36.61 26.31 -4.19
CA GLU A 493 -35.63 25.88 -5.20
C GLU A 493 -36.28 25.11 -6.38
N THR A 494 -37.47 24.56 -6.15
CA THR A 494 -38.21 23.73 -7.11
C THR A 494 -39.42 24.44 -7.73
N GLY A 495 -39.60 25.73 -7.42
CA GLY A 495 -40.66 26.58 -7.98
C GLY A 495 -41.96 26.62 -7.19
N TYR A 496 -42.02 25.99 -6.01
CA TYR A 496 -43.17 26.02 -5.11
C TYR A 496 -43.01 27.13 -4.05
N GLN A 497 -44.12 27.52 -3.43
CA GLN A 497 -44.16 28.54 -2.38
C GLN A 497 -44.45 27.90 -1.02
N GLU A 498 -44.28 28.69 0.04
CA GLU A 498 -44.60 28.26 1.41
C GLU A 498 -46.08 27.85 1.55
N SER A 499 -47.00 28.49 0.82
CA SER A 499 -48.41 28.11 0.80
C SER A 499 -48.61 26.66 0.38
N ASP A 500 -47.86 26.16 -0.61
CA ASP A 500 -48.00 24.77 -1.07
C ASP A 500 -47.54 23.75 -0.01
N VAL A 501 -46.55 24.13 0.81
CA VAL A 501 -46.05 23.33 1.95
C VAL A 501 -47.10 23.25 3.06
N LEU A 502 -47.71 24.39 3.39
CA LEU A 502 -48.77 24.46 4.40
C LEU A 502 -50.06 23.76 3.92
N ASP A 503 -50.42 23.92 2.64
CA ASP A 503 -51.55 23.23 2.01
C ASP A 503 -51.38 21.70 2.06
N TYR A 504 -50.14 21.21 1.91
CA TYR A 504 -49.85 19.79 2.09
C TYR A 504 -50.14 19.32 3.52
N LEU A 505 -49.66 20.04 4.54
CA LEU A 505 -49.89 19.69 5.95
C LEU A 505 -51.38 19.78 6.31
N GLN A 506 -52.11 20.74 5.76
CA GLN A 506 -53.56 20.80 5.95
C GLN A 506 -54.29 19.65 5.26
N ALA A 507 -53.98 19.36 3.99
CA ALA A 507 -54.62 18.30 3.22
C ALA A 507 -54.35 16.90 3.79
N ILE A 508 -53.12 16.63 4.22
CA ILE A 508 -52.72 15.32 4.77
C ILE A 508 -53.38 15.03 6.12
N ASN A 509 -53.79 16.07 6.86
CA ASN A 509 -54.42 15.93 8.17
C ASN A 509 -55.96 16.06 8.11
N SER A 510 -56.54 16.48 6.98
CA SER A 510 -58.00 16.62 6.81
C SER A 510 -58.69 15.40 6.15
N ASP A 511 -57.97 14.58 5.37
CA ASP A 511 -58.53 13.36 4.77
C ASP A 511 -58.45 12.15 5.71
N GLY A 512 -59.61 11.67 6.15
CA GLY A 512 -59.79 10.45 6.96
C GLY A 512 -59.80 9.14 6.17
N ASP A 513 -59.55 9.17 4.85
CA ASP A 513 -59.58 7.98 3.99
C ASP A 513 -58.21 7.27 3.90
N GLU A 514 -58.21 5.96 4.15
CA GLU A 514 -57.01 5.10 4.18
C GLU A 514 -56.34 4.91 2.80
N SER A 515 -56.96 5.38 1.72
CA SER A 515 -56.51 5.19 0.32
C SER A 515 -55.47 6.21 -0.19
N ALA A 516 -55.08 7.21 0.61
CA ALA A 516 -54.37 8.42 0.16
C ALA A 516 -52.82 8.40 0.22
N GLY A 517 -52.17 7.29 0.63
CA GLY A 517 -50.72 7.29 0.88
C GLY A 517 -49.85 7.62 -0.36
N LEU A 518 -50.27 7.18 -1.55
CA LEU A 518 -49.51 7.43 -2.79
C LEU A 518 -49.66 8.87 -3.26
N GLU A 519 -50.88 9.39 -3.26
CA GLU A 519 -51.14 10.78 -3.65
C GLU A 519 -50.42 11.75 -2.71
N ALA A 520 -50.39 11.44 -1.41
CA ALA A 520 -49.57 12.15 -0.44
C ALA A 520 -48.08 12.11 -0.79
N ALA A 521 -47.52 10.93 -1.07
CA ALA A 521 -46.13 10.78 -1.47
C ALA A 521 -45.81 11.54 -2.76
N GLU A 522 -46.72 11.59 -3.73
CA GLU A 522 -46.57 12.35 -4.97
C GLU A 522 -46.56 13.87 -4.75
N ARG A 523 -47.47 14.37 -3.90
CA ARG A 523 -47.51 15.79 -3.52
C ARG A 523 -46.23 16.17 -2.78
N LEU A 524 -45.80 15.35 -1.82
CA LEU A 524 -44.54 15.57 -1.10
C LEU A 524 -43.33 15.53 -2.04
N ALA A 525 -43.28 14.57 -2.97
CA ALA A 525 -42.18 14.43 -3.94
C ALA A 525 -41.97 15.68 -4.80
N LYS A 526 -43.05 16.39 -5.14
CA LYS A 526 -42.99 17.69 -5.83
C LYS A 526 -42.33 18.75 -4.94
N LEU A 527 -42.79 18.86 -3.69
CA LEU A 527 -42.34 19.88 -2.73
C LEU A 527 -40.89 19.67 -2.25
N ILE A 528 -40.39 18.43 -2.20
CA ILE A 528 -39.00 18.14 -1.81
C ILE A 528 -38.03 18.11 -3.02
N GLY A 529 -38.54 18.30 -4.23
CA GLY A 529 -37.73 18.42 -5.44
C GLY A 529 -37.25 17.11 -6.05
N TRP A 530 -38.02 16.03 -5.96
CA TRP A 530 -37.67 14.76 -6.63
C TRP A 530 -37.50 14.95 -8.15
N LEU A 531 -38.34 15.74 -8.80
CA LEU A 531 -38.23 16.06 -10.24
C LEU A 531 -36.94 16.82 -10.60
N ALA A 532 -36.40 17.61 -9.67
CA ALA A 532 -35.12 18.29 -9.86
C ALA A 532 -33.92 17.31 -9.80
N SER A 533 -34.10 16.13 -9.21
CA SER A 533 -33.09 15.05 -9.20
C SER A 533 -33.03 14.24 -10.52
N LEU A 534 -34.02 14.40 -11.41
CA LEU A 534 -34.02 13.79 -12.75
C LEU A 534 -33.18 14.62 -13.74
N ASP A 535 -32.63 13.97 -14.78
CA ASP A 535 -31.93 14.66 -15.87
C ASP A 535 -32.87 15.58 -16.68
N LYS A 536 -32.30 16.52 -17.43
CA LYS A 536 -33.04 17.59 -18.13
C LYS A 536 -34.11 17.05 -19.10
N SER A 537 -33.78 16.01 -19.88
CA SER A 537 -34.69 15.41 -20.86
C SER A 537 -35.87 14.71 -20.17
N SER A 538 -35.55 14.01 -19.07
CA SER A 538 -36.54 13.35 -18.22
C SER A 538 -37.50 14.35 -17.57
N ARG A 539 -36.96 15.46 -17.07
CA ARG A 539 -37.72 16.54 -16.43
C ARG A 539 -38.67 17.25 -17.39
N ASP A 540 -38.19 17.60 -18.59
CA ASP A 540 -39.00 18.29 -19.60
C ASP A 540 -40.17 17.42 -20.10
N THR A 541 -39.96 16.10 -20.21
CA THR A 541 -40.97 15.11 -20.61
C THR A 541 -42.06 14.90 -19.55
N VAL A 542 -41.69 14.93 -18.27
CA VAL A 542 -42.66 14.83 -17.16
C VAL A 542 -43.49 16.10 -17.04
N ASN A 543 -42.85 17.27 -17.10
CA ASN A 543 -43.52 18.55 -17.02
C ASN A 543 -44.51 18.75 -18.17
N GLY A 544 -44.17 18.28 -19.38
CA GLY A 544 -45.04 18.40 -20.56
C GLY A 544 -46.31 17.53 -20.55
N ASN A 545 -46.40 16.50 -19.70
CA ASN A 545 -47.48 15.50 -19.75
C ASN A 545 -48.35 15.44 -18.49
N GLY A 546 -48.29 16.43 -17.59
CA GLY A 546 -49.11 16.46 -16.37
C GLY A 546 -48.34 16.13 -15.07
N GLY A 547 -47.01 16.19 -15.09
CA GLY A 547 -46.19 16.08 -13.89
C GLY A 547 -46.16 14.67 -13.29
N VAL A 548 -45.98 14.58 -11.96
CA VAL A 548 -45.91 13.29 -11.23
C VAL A 548 -47.18 12.45 -11.41
N SER A 549 -48.34 13.09 -11.59
CA SER A 549 -49.64 12.42 -11.79
C SER A 549 -49.67 11.59 -13.09
N TYR A 550 -48.95 12.02 -14.12
CA TYR A 550 -48.74 11.25 -15.34
C TYR A 550 -47.89 10.00 -15.10
N ILE A 551 -46.85 10.09 -14.28
CA ILE A 551 -45.97 8.96 -13.98
C ILE A 551 -46.68 7.93 -13.10
N ALA A 552 -47.43 8.37 -12.09
CA ALA A 552 -48.23 7.51 -11.24
C ALA A 552 -49.32 6.77 -12.02
N GLN A 553 -50.05 7.46 -12.90
CA GLN A 553 -51.03 6.81 -13.77
C GLN A 553 -50.40 5.72 -14.66
N ASN A 554 -49.20 5.96 -15.20
CA ASN A 554 -48.45 4.95 -15.95
C ASN A 554 -47.93 3.82 -15.05
N TYR A 555 -47.67 4.07 -13.76
CA TYR A 555 -47.12 3.09 -12.80
C TYR A 555 -48.12 1.99 -12.49
N TYR A 556 -49.36 2.38 -12.25
CA TYR A 556 -50.45 1.44 -12.00
C TYR A 556 -50.93 0.70 -13.25
N TRP A 557 -50.71 1.24 -14.44
CA TRP A 557 -51.19 0.66 -15.70
C TRP A 557 -50.14 -0.16 -16.47
N THR A 558 -48.85 0.01 -16.18
CA THR A 558 -47.78 -0.57 -17.00
C THR A 558 -47.06 -1.72 -16.30
N LEU A 559 -47.38 -2.95 -16.72
CA LEU A 559 -46.89 -4.20 -16.11
C LEU A 559 -45.58 -4.73 -16.71
N ASP A 560 -45.12 -4.16 -17.82
CA ASP A 560 -43.85 -4.48 -18.46
C ASP A 560 -43.20 -3.20 -18.94
N ILE A 561 -42.05 -2.89 -18.35
CA ILE A 561 -41.28 -1.68 -18.61
C ILE A 561 -40.83 -1.58 -20.08
N ASN A 562 -40.79 -2.70 -20.81
CA ASN A 562 -40.44 -2.74 -22.22
C ASN A 562 -41.59 -2.30 -23.14
N ASN A 563 -42.82 -2.21 -22.64
CA ASN A 563 -43.98 -1.72 -23.37
C ASN A 563 -44.29 -0.24 -23.06
N VAL A 564 -43.51 0.39 -22.18
CA VAL A 564 -43.54 1.85 -21.98
C VAL A 564 -42.98 2.52 -23.24
N TYR A 565 -43.63 3.59 -23.70
CA TYR A 565 -43.13 4.42 -24.80
C TYR A 565 -41.66 4.81 -24.56
N SER A 566 -40.79 4.68 -25.56
CA SER A 566 -39.33 4.79 -25.40
C SER A 566 -38.85 6.10 -24.78
N GLY A 567 -39.58 7.20 -25.01
CA GLY A 567 -39.30 8.51 -24.40
C GLY A 567 -39.61 8.62 -22.90
N ILE A 568 -40.46 7.73 -22.36
CA ILE A 568 -40.90 7.74 -20.94
C ILE A 568 -40.24 6.63 -20.13
N LYS A 569 -39.73 5.59 -20.79
CA LYS A 569 -39.09 4.43 -20.15
C LYS A 569 -37.97 4.79 -19.15
N PRO A 570 -37.04 5.73 -19.43
CA PRO A 570 -35.98 6.11 -18.48
C PRO A 570 -36.55 6.81 -17.23
N ILE A 571 -37.53 7.69 -17.41
CA ILE A 571 -38.22 8.42 -16.34
C ILE A 571 -38.98 7.45 -15.43
N PHE A 572 -39.68 6.51 -16.05
CA PHE A 572 -40.47 5.50 -15.38
C PHE A 572 -39.60 4.51 -14.60
N MET A 573 -38.47 4.09 -15.17
CA MET A 573 -37.46 3.30 -14.47
C MET A 573 -36.92 4.06 -13.26
N SER A 574 -36.62 5.35 -13.38
CA SER A 574 -36.14 6.18 -12.28
C SER A 574 -37.19 6.42 -11.18
N PHE A 575 -38.48 6.54 -11.52
CA PHE A 575 -39.57 6.66 -10.55
C PHE A 575 -39.90 5.35 -9.85
N GLN A 576 -39.99 4.24 -10.60
CA GLN A 576 -40.15 2.91 -10.03
C GLN A 576 -38.96 2.53 -9.16
N LYS A 577 -37.75 2.86 -9.61
CA LYS A 577 -36.53 2.74 -8.83
C LYS A 577 -36.65 3.61 -7.59
N PHE A 578 -37.01 4.88 -7.68
CA PHE A 578 -37.22 5.74 -6.51
C PHE A 578 -38.26 5.18 -5.51
N LEU A 579 -39.44 4.72 -5.94
CA LEU A 579 -40.46 4.14 -5.06
C LEU A 579 -40.02 2.80 -4.43
N SER A 580 -39.34 1.96 -5.20
CA SER A 580 -38.69 0.73 -4.71
C SER A 580 -37.54 1.05 -3.74
N ASP A 581 -36.83 2.12 -4.02
CA ASP A 581 -35.64 2.55 -3.32
C ASP A 581 -35.98 3.37 -2.08
N ASN A 582 -37.20 3.91 -1.93
CA ASN A 582 -37.65 4.75 -0.83
C ASN A 582 -39.00 4.22 -0.28
N PRO A 583 -39.02 3.07 0.43
CA PRO A 583 -40.25 2.37 0.82
C PRO A 583 -41.09 3.07 1.92
N GLY A 584 -40.81 4.32 2.28
CA GLY A 584 -41.71 5.17 3.09
C GLY A 584 -41.99 6.49 2.34
N PRO A 585 -43.21 7.06 2.41
CA PRO A 585 -44.23 6.94 3.45
C PRO A 585 -45.53 6.31 2.92
N LEU A 586 -45.48 5.05 2.52
CA LEU A 586 -46.64 4.32 1.98
C LEU A 586 -46.72 2.95 2.65
N ILE A 587 -47.26 2.92 3.87
CA ILE A 587 -47.50 1.67 4.59
C ILE A 587 -48.83 1.08 4.10
N VAL A 588 -48.84 0.48 2.90
CA VAL A 588 -50.01 -0.27 2.41
C VAL A 588 -50.12 -1.54 3.25
N SER A 589 -51.27 -1.88 3.86
CA SER A 589 -51.54 -3.05 4.76
C SER A 589 -51.58 -4.40 4.00
N PRO A 590 -51.51 -5.59 4.65
CA PRO A 590 -51.54 -6.87 3.93
C PRO A 590 -52.93 -7.11 3.33
N ASP A 591 -53.95 -6.48 3.89
CA ASP A 591 -55.34 -6.54 3.44
C ASP A 591 -55.55 -5.64 2.21
N GLU A 592 -54.89 -4.48 2.14
CA GLU A 592 -54.83 -3.63 0.94
C GLU A 592 -53.97 -4.27 -0.18
N PHE A 593 -52.95 -5.06 0.20
CA PHE A 593 -52.24 -5.94 -0.73
C PHE A 593 -53.16 -7.06 -1.24
N THR A 594 -54.20 -7.46 -0.50
CA THR A 594 -55.12 -8.54 -0.90
C THR A 594 -56.06 -8.11 -2.02
N GLU A 595 -56.39 -6.82 -2.16
CA GLU A 595 -57.19 -6.28 -3.26
C GLU A 595 -56.37 -6.15 -4.57
N VAL A 596 -55.09 -5.80 -4.47
CA VAL A 596 -54.15 -5.82 -5.60
C VAL A 596 -53.75 -7.27 -5.96
N TYR A 597 -53.63 -8.15 -4.97
CA TYR A 597 -53.42 -9.59 -5.16
C TYR A 597 -54.66 -10.25 -5.76
N SER A 598 -55.89 -9.85 -5.40
CA SER A 598 -57.13 -10.38 -5.98
C SER A 598 -57.31 -9.94 -7.43
N GLN A 599 -56.98 -8.69 -7.77
CA GLN A 599 -56.93 -8.22 -9.16
C GLN A 599 -55.84 -8.94 -9.98
N ASN A 600 -54.68 -9.21 -9.38
CA ASN A 600 -53.63 -10.02 -10.02
C ASN A 600 -54.00 -11.50 -10.11
N LYS A 601 -54.81 -12.03 -9.18
CA LYS A 601 -55.35 -13.39 -9.20
C LYS A 601 -56.44 -13.53 -10.26
N GLU A 602 -57.35 -12.57 -10.39
CA GLU A 602 -58.34 -12.51 -11.48
C GLU A 602 -57.65 -12.37 -12.84
N ARG A 603 -56.58 -11.57 -12.92
CA ARG A 603 -55.76 -11.44 -14.13
C ARG A 603 -54.96 -12.70 -14.43
N ALA A 604 -54.40 -13.38 -13.43
CA ALA A 604 -53.75 -14.67 -13.58
C ALA A 604 -54.75 -15.76 -14.01
N GLU A 605 -55.96 -15.76 -13.47
CA GLU A 605 -57.05 -16.66 -13.88
C GLU A 605 -57.56 -16.33 -15.30
N TYR A 606 -57.64 -15.06 -15.68
CA TYR A 606 -57.93 -14.62 -17.05
C TYR A 606 -56.82 -15.01 -18.04
N LEU A 607 -55.55 -14.82 -17.67
CA LEU A 607 -54.37 -15.20 -18.47
C LEU A 607 -54.23 -16.72 -18.59
N LYS A 608 -54.64 -17.47 -17.54
CA LYS A 608 -54.75 -18.93 -17.52
C LYS A 608 -55.90 -19.43 -18.41
N LYS A 609 -57.09 -18.82 -18.32
CA LYS A 609 -58.25 -19.12 -19.17
C LYS A 609 -58.03 -18.76 -20.64
N SER A 610 -57.28 -17.70 -20.93
CA SER A 610 -56.95 -17.27 -22.29
C SER A 610 -55.71 -17.97 -22.89
N GLY A 611 -55.08 -18.90 -22.16
CA GLY A 611 -53.89 -19.64 -22.62
C GLY A 611 -52.60 -18.81 -22.74
N LYS A 612 -52.61 -17.55 -22.29
CA LYS A 612 -51.49 -16.61 -22.40
C LYS A 612 -50.53 -16.64 -21.19
N LEU A 613 -50.86 -17.42 -20.15
CA LEU A 613 -50.06 -17.52 -18.92
C LEU A 613 -48.61 -17.97 -19.16
N LEU A 614 -48.37 -18.90 -20.10
CA LEU A 614 -47.03 -19.37 -20.47
C LEU A 614 -46.14 -18.29 -21.13
N LYS A 615 -46.73 -17.16 -21.55
CA LYS A 615 -46.01 -16.01 -22.12
C LYS A 615 -45.79 -14.88 -21.10
N PHE A 616 -46.24 -15.03 -19.86
CA PHE A 616 -46.11 -14.04 -18.81
C PHE A 616 -44.75 -14.17 -18.10
N LYS A 617 -43.91 -13.13 -18.15
CA LYS A 617 -42.55 -13.07 -17.56
C LYS A 617 -42.41 -12.03 -16.42
N GLY A 618 -43.51 -11.61 -15.80
CA GLY A 618 -43.46 -10.67 -14.67
C GLY A 618 -43.26 -11.41 -13.34
N GLN A 619 -42.25 -11.02 -12.55
CA GLN A 619 -42.16 -11.38 -11.14
C GLN A 619 -43.18 -10.59 -10.32
N ILE A 620 -43.89 -11.26 -9.44
CA ILE A 620 -44.73 -10.62 -8.42
C ILE A 620 -43.79 -10.32 -7.22
N LEU A 621 -43.49 -9.04 -7.00
CA LEU A 621 -42.69 -8.57 -5.86
C LEU A 621 -43.48 -8.75 -4.56
N GLY A 622 -42.89 -9.44 -3.58
CA GLY A 622 -43.37 -9.49 -2.20
C GLY A 622 -42.55 -8.53 -1.33
N PHE A 623 -43.21 -7.70 -0.53
CA PHE A 623 -42.59 -6.79 0.45
C PHE A 623 -42.71 -7.37 1.88
N THR A 624 -41.63 -7.28 2.66
CA THR A 624 -41.50 -7.80 4.04
C THR A 624 -41.85 -6.75 5.12
N ASP A 625 -42.85 -7.10 5.96
CA ASP A 625 -43.11 -6.86 7.40
C ASP A 625 -42.78 -5.55 8.19
N ARG A 626 -43.32 -4.41 7.74
CA ARG A 626 -44.00 -3.35 8.52
C ARG A 626 -43.92 -3.29 10.08
N THR A 627 -42.94 -2.59 10.64
CA THR A 627 -43.16 -1.78 11.86
C THR A 627 -42.33 -0.49 11.82
N ARG A 628 -43.01 0.67 11.75
CA ARG A 628 -42.42 2.00 11.99
C ARG A 628 -43.44 2.80 12.80
N THR A 629 -43.10 3.08 14.06
CA THR A 629 -43.81 4.01 14.95
C THR A 629 -42.74 4.88 15.63
N GLY A 630 -42.78 6.18 15.38
CA GLY A 630 -42.27 7.27 16.23
C GLY A 630 -40.80 7.26 16.69
N ASP A 631 -40.12 8.36 16.40
CA ASP A 631 -38.91 8.86 17.09
C ASP A 631 -37.55 8.16 16.76
N PRO A 632 -36.63 8.82 16.01
CA PRO A 632 -35.29 8.29 15.73
C PRO A 632 -34.40 8.11 16.97
N LEU A 633 -34.84 8.50 18.17
CA LEU A 633 -34.09 8.33 19.41
C LEU A 633 -34.79 7.48 20.48
N ASN A 634 -36.05 7.07 20.32
CA ASN A 634 -36.75 6.25 21.34
C ASN A 634 -37.09 4.80 20.91
N GLY A 635 -36.79 4.39 19.67
CA GLY A 635 -37.19 3.08 19.13
C GLY A 635 -36.21 1.91 19.37
N LEU A 636 -34.97 2.17 19.77
CA LEU A 636 -34.03 1.12 20.24
C LEU A 636 -34.15 0.85 21.75
N LEU A 637 -35.16 1.52 22.31
CA LEU A 637 -35.38 2.08 23.62
C LEU A 637 -36.04 1.22 24.75
N ASN A 638 -36.67 0.10 24.41
CA ASN A 638 -37.56 -0.60 25.36
C ASN A 638 -37.88 -2.04 24.94
N THR A 639 -37.90 -2.97 25.91
CA THR A 639 -38.65 -4.23 25.74
C THR A 639 -40.13 -3.91 25.63
N ALA A 640 -40.83 -4.60 24.71
CA ALA A 640 -42.27 -4.49 24.46
C ALA A 640 -43.10 -4.08 25.70
N PRO A 641 -43.98 -3.05 25.57
CA PRO A 641 -44.79 -2.59 26.69
C PRO A 641 -45.54 -3.77 27.31
N LYS A 642 -45.33 -4.00 28.61
CA LYS A 642 -46.05 -5.01 29.39
C LYS A 642 -47.46 -4.57 29.81
N GLU A 643 -47.93 -3.44 29.31
CA GLU A 643 -49.34 -3.09 29.36
C GLU A 643 -49.79 -2.77 27.94
N VAL A 644 -50.87 -3.44 27.52
CA VAL A 644 -51.56 -3.19 26.26
C VAL A 644 -52.19 -1.80 26.33
N ALA A 645 -51.38 -0.76 26.13
CA ALA A 645 -51.86 0.50 25.62
C ALA A 645 -52.33 0.22 24.20
N GLU A 646 -53.60 0.52 23.92
CA GLU A 646 -54.21 0.38 22.60
C GLU A 646 -53.25 0.90 21.52
N ALA A 647 -52.82 0.00 20.64
CA ALA A 647 -51.88 0.34 19.57
C ALA A 647 -52.50 1.45 18.72
N LYS A 648 -51.96 2.68 18.82
CA LYS A 648 -52.28 3.77 17.90
C LYS A 648 -52.12 3.24 16.46
N PRO A 649 -53.07 3.51 15.54
CA PRO A 649 -53.00 3.01 14.17
C PRO A 649 -51.68 3.46 13.53
N ILE A 650 -50.99 2.53 12.87
CA ILE A 650 -49.73 2.78 12.17
C ILE A 650 -49.98 3.87 11.12
N GLN A 651 -49.49 5.09 11.35
CA GLN A 651 -49.65 6.22 10.43
C GLN A 651 -48.87 5.96 9.15
N LYS A 652 -49.59 5.84 8.03
CA LYS A 652 -49.08 5.33 6.77
C LYS A 652 -48.39 6.38 5.88
N ARG A 653 -48.27 7.65 6.31
CA ARG A 653 -47.84 8.83 5.52
C ARG A 653 -47.01 9.82 6.37
N ALA A 654 -46.22 10.71 5.76
CA ALA A 654 -45.51 11.78 6.49
C ALA A 654 -46.47 12.96 6.73
N PHE A 655 -46.89 13.17 7.97
CA PHE A 655 -48.01 14.05 8.31
C PHE A 655 -47.63 15.25 9.20
N ASN A 656 -46.39 15.26 9.70
CA ASN A 656 -45.81 16.38 10.44
C ASN A 656 -44.44 16.78 9.86
N VAL A 657 -43.90 17.90 10.35
CA VAL A 657 -42.60 18.45 9.88
C VAL A 657 -41.42 17.50 10.15
N ALA A 658 -41.41 16.79 11.29
CA ALA A 658 -40.33 15.87 11.64
C ALA A 658 -40.26 14.66 10.69
N ASP A 659 -41.41 14.11 10.29
CA ASP A 659 -41.48 13.01 9.31
C ASP A 659 -40.91 13.45 7.95
N VAL A 660 -41.27 14.65 7.49
CA VAL A 660 -40.79 15.20 6.22
C VAL A 660 -39.29 15.47 6.27
N ASP A 661 -38.80 16.01 7.38
CA ASP A 661 -37.37 16.22 7.59
C ASP A 661 -36.58 14.90 7.59
N GLN A 662 -37.13 13.83 8.18
CA GLN A 662 -36.51 12.50 8.10
C GLN A 662 -36.41 11.99 6.66
N VAL A 663 -37.44 12.23 5.84
CA VAL A 663 -37.42 11.91 4.40
C VAL A 663 -36.35 12.71 3.67
N LEU A 664 -36.24 14.02 3.93
CA LEU A 664 -35.21 14.88 3.34
C LEU A 664 -33.79 14.41 3.70
N ARG A 665 -33.55 14.01 4.95
CA ARG A 665 -32.24 13.48 5.39
C ARG A 665 -31.90 12.15 4.72
N LEU A 666 -32.86 11.24 4.60
CA LEU A 666 -32.69 9.97 3.91
C LEU A 666 -32.39 10.19 2.41
N GLN A 667 -33.10 11.12 1.78
CA GLN A 667 -32.84 11.50 0.39
C GLN A 667 -31.42 12.06 0.22
N LEU A 668 -30.98 12.94 1.11
CA LEU A 668 -29.62 13.49 1.09
C LEU A 668 -28.56 12.40 1.29
N LEU A 669 -28.83 11.44 2.17
CA LEU A 669 -27.94 10.30 2.40
C LEU A 669 -27.85 9.38 1.17
N CYS A 670 -28.96 9.13 0.48
CA CYS A 670 -28.97 8.41 -0.80
C CYS A 670 -28.13 9.12 -1.85
N GLN A 671 -28.31 10.44 -2.01
CA GLN A 671 -27.53 11.23 -2.95
C GLN A 671 -26.03 11.21 -2.64
N LYS A 672 -25.67 11.27 -1.35
CA LYS A 672 -24.27 11.23 -0.91
C LYS A 672 -23.61 9.86 -1.11
N THR A 673 -24.38 8.78 -0.95
CA THR A 673 -23.85 7.41 -1.01
C THR A 673 -24.01 6.76 -2.38
N GLY A 674 -24.86 7.31 -3.25
CA GLY A 674 -25.25 6.67 -4.51
C GLY A 674 -26.15 5.44 -4.33
N LEU A 675 -26.52 5.11 -3.09
CA LEU A 675 -27.38 3.97 -2.75
C LEU A 675 -28.86 4.34 -2.71
N SER A 676 -29.71 3.34 -2.85
CA SER A 676 -31.14 3.43 -2.55
C SER A 676 -31.40 3.47 -1.04
N CYS A 677 -32.53 4.03 -0.58
CA CYS A 677 -32.91 3.89 0.83
C CYS A 677 -33.10 2.42 1.21
N GLN A 678 -33.59 1.55 0.32
CA GLN A 678 -33.69 0.12 0.61
C GLN A 678 -32.32 -0.49 0.93
N SER A 679 -31.27 -0.14 0.16
CA SER A 679 -29.91 -0.56 0.44
C SER A 679 -29.37 0.06 1.73
N LEU A 680 -29.67 1.31 2.03
CA LEU A 680 -29.29 1.96 3.29
C LEU A 680 -29.98 1.32 4.50
N ILE A 681 -31.28 1.00 4.40
CA ILE A 681 -32.03 0.30 5.43
C ILE A 681 -31.44 -1.09 5.64
N ALA A 682 -31.17 -1.82 4.55
CA ALA A 682 -30.52 -3.13 4.63
C ALA A 682 -29.12 -3.05 5.25
N LEU A 683 -28.36 -1.98 4.98
CA LEU A 683 -27.07 -1.71 5.60
C LEU A 683 -27.20 -1.48 7.12
N THR A 684 -28.21 -0.70 7.55
CA THR A 684 -28.48 -0.48 8.98
C THR A 684 -29.03 -1.71 9.71
N ALA A 685 -29.61 -2.65 8.96
CA ALA A 685 -30.12 -3.91 9.50
C ALA A 685 -29.05 -5.01 9.62
N LEU A 686 -27.82 -4.76 9.15
CA LEU A 686 -26.71 -5.71 9.32
C LEU A 686 -26.36 -5.86 10.79
N ASP A 687 -26.31 -7.11 11.24
CA ASP A 687 -26.00 -7.51 12.61
C ASP A 687 -25.02 -8.69 12.65
N ALA A 688 -24.68 -9.15 13.86
CA ALA A 688 -23.79 -10.29 14.05
C ALA A 688 -24.34 -11.64 13.53
N LYS A 689 -25.62 -11.71 13.16
CA LYS A 689 -26.29 -12.92 12.61
C LYS A 689 -26.42 -12.88 11.10
N SER A 690 -26.11 -11.74 10.48
CA SER A 690 -26.20 -11.55 9.05
C SER A 690 -25.25 -12.48 8.29
N SER A 691 -25.74 -13.08 7.21
CA SER A 691 -24.95 -14.03 6.41
C SER A 691 -23.87 -13.31 5.60
N TYR A 692 -22.76 -14.02 5.31
CA TYR A 692 -21.71 -13.49 4.44
C TYR A 692 -22.25 -13.02 3.08
N GLY A 693 -23.20 -13.75 2.47
CA GLY A 693 -23.80 -13.37 1.20
C GLY A 693 -24.57 -12.05 1.25
N GLN A 694 -25.24 -11.74 2.35
CA GLN A 694 -25.90 -10.44 2.56
C GLN A 694 -24.88 -9.31 2.67
N VAL A 695 -23.84 -9.51 3.49
CA VAL A 695 -22.75 -8.53 3.66
C VAL A 695 -22.02 -8.29 2.34
N GLN A 696 -21.68 -9.34 1.60
CA GLN A 696 -21.00 -9.25 0.31
C GLN A 696 -21.86 -8.54 -0.73
N SER A 697 -23.17 -8.81 -0.77
CA SER A 697 -24.08 -8.15 -1.72
C SER A 697 -24.14 -6.65 -1.47
N LEU A 698 -24.25 -6.22 -0.21
CA LEU A 698 -24.27 -4.80 0.14
C LEU A 698 -22.91 -4.13 -0.04
N ALA A 699 -21.81 -4.82 0.27
CA ALA A 699 -20.45 -4.33 0.02
C ALA A 699 -20.21 -4.13 -1.48
N THR A 700 -20.70 -5.04 -2.33
CA THR A 700 -20.59 -4.92 -3.79
C THR A 700 -21.41 -3.74 -4.31
N LEU A 701 -22.61 -3.51 -3.77
CA LEU A 701 -23.43 -2.35 -4.12
C LEU A 701 -22.77 -1.03 -3.71
N LEU A 702 -22.21 -0.96 -2.49
CA LEU A 702 -21.44 0.19 -2.00
C LEU A 702 -20.20 0.46 -2.85
N PHE A 703 -19.47 -0.60 -3.21
CA PHE A 703 -18.29 -0.48 -4.06
C PHE A 703 -18.66 -0.01 -5.48
N ALA A 704 -19.76 -0.52 -6.04
CA ALA A 704 -20.25 -0.12 -7.35
C ALA A 704 -20.79 1.31 -7.40
N SER A 705 -21.15 1.92 -6.27
CA SER A 705 -21.55 3.34 -6.21
C SER A 705 -20.37 4.31 -6.18
N CYS A 706 -19.16 3.84 -5.88
CA CYS A 706 -17.93 4.64 -5.91
C CYS A 706 -17.44 4.91 -7.33
N ASP A 707 -16.73 6.01 -7.53
CA ASP A 707 -16.05 6.29 -8.80
C ASP A 707 -14.78 5.44 -9.00
N GLU A 708 -14.17 5.49 -10.20
CA GLU A 708 -13.00 4.66 -10.53
C GLU A 708 -11.77 4.95 -9.64
N ALA A 709 -11.59 6.22 -9.24
CA ALA A 709 -10.47 6.61 -8.38
C ALA A 709 -10.67 6.13 -6.94
N GLU A 710 -11.89 6.25 -6.42
CA GLU A 710 -12.30 5.73 -5.12
C GLU A 710 -12.19 4.20 -5.09
N GLN A 711 -12.67 3.51 -6.12
CA GLN A 711 -12.57 2.05 -6.23
C GLN A 711 -11.10 1.59 -6.21
N HIS A 712 -10.22 2.28 -6.93
CA HIS A 712 -8.79 1.97 -6.92
C HIS A 712 -8.17 2.20 -5.53
N ALA A 713 -8.47 3.35 -4.89
CA ALA A 713 -7.99 3.67 -3.55
C ALA A 713 -8.49 2.69 -2.47
N ILE A 714 -9.65 2.06 -2.67
CA ILE A 714 -10.20 1.03 -1.77
C ILE A 714 -9.56 -0.34 -2.06
N ASN A 715 -9.36 -0.71 -3.33
CA ASN A 715 -8.85 -2.02 -3.72
C ASN A 715 -7.41 -2.26 -3.26
N ILE A 716 -6.54 -1.25 -3.32
CA ILE A 716 -5.14 -1.37 -2.88
C ILE A 716 -5.05 -1.92 -1.43
N PRO A 717 -5.58 -1.24 -0.40
CA PRO A 717 -5.51 -1.74 0.97
C PRO A 717 -6.36 -2.99 1.19
N LEU A 718 -7.42 -3.21 0.41
CA LEU A 718 -8.24 -4.42 0.51
C LEU A 718 -7.47 -5.66 0.03
N ASN A 719 -6.75 -5.57 -1.09
CA ASN A 719 -5.95 -6.65 -1.64
C ASN A 719 -4.79 -7.00 -0.69
N GLU A 720 -4.13 -5.98 -0.12
CA GLU A 720 -3.08 -6.18 0.89
C GLU A 720 -3.64 -6.83 2.17
N ALA A 721 -4.80 -6.39 2.65
CA ALA A 721 -5.46 -7.02 3.79
C ALA A 721 -5.89 -8.47 3.51
N TRP A 722 -6.35 -8.76 2.29
CA TRP A 722 -6.70 -10.12 1.86
C TRP A 722 -5.47 -11.02 1.79
N ARG A 723 -4.38 -10.53 1.21
CA ARG A 723 -3.07 -11.17 1.19
C ARG A 723 -2.59 -11.49 2.60
N ASP A 724 -2.59 -10.51 3.50
CA ASP A 724 -2.12 -10.69 4.88
C ASP A 724 -2.97 -11.69 5.66
N ALA A 725 -4.29 -11.68 5.45
CA ALA A 725 -5.19 -12.66 6.03
C ALA A 725 -4.90 -14.09 5.53
N LEU A 726 -4.64 -14.26 4.22
CA LEU A 726 -4.26 -15.55 3.65
C LEU A 726 -2.89 -16.01 4.13
N VAL A 727 -1.90 -15.11 4.24
CA VAL A 727 -0.58 -15.41 4.79
C VAL A 727 -0.71 -15.91 6.23
N GLY A 728 -1.44 -15.19 7.07
CA GLY A 728 -1.70 -15.62 8.46
C GLY A 728 -2.42 -16.97 8.53
N TYR A 729 -3.39 -17.23 7.64
CA TYR A 729 -4.07 -18.52 7.56
C TYR A 729 -3.12 -19.65 7.14
N LEU A 730 -2.28 -19.43 6.13
CA LEU A 730 -1.35 -20.42 5.60
C LEU A 730 -0.27 -20.76 6.64
N LEU A 731 0.30 -19.77 7.32
CA LEU A 731 1.30 -19.99 8.38
C LEU A 731 0.79 -20.86 9.53
N ILE A 732 -0.51 -20.79 9.85
CA ILE A 732 -1.12 -21.59 10.91
C ILE A 732 -1.45 -23.02 10.44
N ASN A 733 -1.91 -23.18 9.19
CA ASN A 733 -2.48 -24.44 8.73
C ASN A 733 -1.49 -25.34 7.95
N LEU A 734 -0.49 -24.77 7.26
CA LEU A 734 0.51 -25.53 6.50
C LEU A 734 1.39 -26.44 7.38
N PRO A 735 1.91 -26.01 8.55
CA PRO A 735 2.80 -26.85 9.37
C PRO A 735 2.17 -28.16 9.87
N ASN A 736 0.84 -28.25 9.84
CA ASN A 736 0.09 -29.45 10.28
C ASN A 736 -0.12 -30.48 9.15
N THR A 737 0.43 -30.25 7.95
CA THR A 737 0.30 -31.16 6.82
C THR A 737 1.54 -32.07 6.70
N PRO A 738 1.36 -33.39 6.50
CA PRO A 738 2.46 -34.37 6.55
C PRO A 738 3.50 -34.21 5.44
N ASP A 739 3.13 -33.56 4.32
CA ASP A 739 4.00 -33.38 3.15
C ASP A 739 4.98 -32.19 3.28
N TYR A 740 4.75 -31.28 4.23
CA TYR A 740 5.48 -30.02 4.31
C TYR A 740 6.09 -29.80 5.70
N ARG A 741 7.41 -29.95 5.80
CA ARG A 741 8.16 -29.73 7.05
C ARG A 741 8.48 -28.25 7.24
N PHE A 742 7.46 -27.43 7.44
CA PHE A 742 7.66 -26.10 7.99
C PHE A 742 8.07 -26.21 9.47
N SER A 743 8.98 -25.35 9.90
CA SER A 743 9.23 -25.14 11.33
C SER A 743 7.97 -24.61 12.00
N THR A 744 7.75 -24.94 13.27
CA THR A 744 6.68 -24.31 14.07
C THR A 744 6.90 -22.82 14.32
N ALA A 745 8.07 -22.29 13.97
CA ALA A 745 8.41 -20.87 14.02
C ALA A 745 8.41 -20.20 12.62
N ALA A 746 7.76 -20.80 11.63
CA ALA A 746 7.75 -20.28 10.26
C ALA A 746 7.15 -18.86 10.17
N ASP A 747 7.77 -18.02 9.36
CA ASP A 747 7.34 -16.66 9.09
C ASP A 747 6.98 -16.43 7.61
N ALA A 748 6.65 -15.19 7.25
CA ALA A 748 6.27 -14.84 5.90
C ALA A 748 7.40 -15.05 4.86
N ASP A 749 8.67 -14.99 5.28
CA ASP A 749 9.81 -15.24 4.40
C ASP A 749 9.91 -16.73 4.09
N ASP A 750 9.68 -17.59 5.08
CA ASP A 750 9.58 -19.04 4.89
C ASP A 750 8.45 -19.40 3.92
N LEU A 751 7.29 -18.77 4.07
CA LEU A 751 6.17 -18.98 3.16
C LEU A 751 6.49 -18.49 1.74
N SER A 752 7.21 -17.36 1.61
CA SER A 752 7.64 -16.84 0.31
C SER A 752 8.63 -17.76 -0.39
N ASN A 753 9.57 -18.32 0.38
CA ASN A 753 10.53 -19.30 -0.11
C ASN A 753 9.85 -20.58 -0.59
N PHE A 754 8.81 -21.02 0.10
CA PHE A 754 8.06 -22.21 -0.28
C PHE A 754 7.17 -22.00 -1.51
N LEU A 755 6.42 -20.89 -1.57
CA LEU A 755 5.54 -20.57 -2.69
C LEU A 755 6.32 -20.03 -3.91
N LEU A 756 7.62 -19.75 -3.77
CA LEU A 756 8.49 -19.14 -4.78
C LEU A 756 7.98 -17.77 -5.24
N THR A 757 7.25 -17.07 -4.39
CA THR A 757 6.75 -15.72 -4.60
C THR A 757 6.81 -14.97 -3.29
N ASP A 758 7.21 -13.71 -3.36
CA ASP A 758 7.14 -12.82 -2.20
C ASP A 758 5.67 -12.56 -1.84
N VAL A 759 5.28 -12.92 -0.62
CA VAL A 759 3.91 -12.78 -0.10
C VAL A 759 3.66 -11.45 0.61
N GLN A 760 4.66 -10.55 0.64
CA GLN A 760 4.60 -9.24 1.30
C GLN A 760 4.63 -8.05 0.31
N VAL A 761 4.59 -8.34 -1.00
CA VAL A 761 4.58 -7.32 -2.06
C VAL A 761 3.29 -6.50 -2.06
N SER A 762 3.41 -5.16 -2.16
CA SER A 762 2.27 -4.26 -2.26
C SER A 762 1.50 -4.41 -3.58
N ASP A 763 0.23 -3.98 -3.58
CA ASP A 763 -0.64 -4.06 -4.77
C ASP A 763 -0.10 -3.25 -5.98
N GLU A 764 0.73 -2.23 -5.72
CA GLU A 764 1.30 -1.36 -6.75
C GLU A 764 2.33 -2.05 -7.66
N VAL A 765 2.93 -3.16 -7.23
CA VAL A 765 4.00 -3.82 -7.98
C VAL A 765 3.43 -4.69 -9.09
N MET A 766 3.57 -4.22 -10.32
CA MET A 766 3.08 -4.94 -11.51
C MET A 766 4.19 -5.78 -12.13
N THR A 767 3.92 -7.06 -12.37
CA THR A 767 4.80 -7.98 -13.09
C THR A 767 4.04 -8.79 -14.14
N SER A 768 4.72 -9.18 -15.22
CA SER A 768 4.14 -10.11 -16.18
C SER A 768 4.21 -11.54 -15.63
N ARG A 769 3.25 -12.39 -16.01
CA ARG A 769 3.23 -13.80 -15.56
C ARG A 769 4.52 -14.55 -15.91
N VAL A 770 5.13 -14.25 -17.06
CA VAL A 770 6.38 -14.89 -17.52
C VAL A 770 7.57 -14.41 -16.69
N ALA A 771 7.66 -13.10 -16.44
CA ALA A 771 8.72 -12.54 -15.59
C ALA A 771 8.62 -13.09 -14.16
N HIS A 772 7.40 -13.20 -13.62
CA HIS A 772 7.16 -13.80 -12.31
C HIS A 772 7.59 -15.26 -12.26
N ALA A 773 7.14 -16.10 -13.20
CA ALA A 773 7.54 -17.50 -13.26
C ALA A 773 9.06 -17.69 -13.43
N THR A 774 9.70 -16.81 -14.21
CA THR A 774 11.16 -16.81 -14.38
C THR A 774 11.83 -16.49 -13.04
N ALA A 775 11.37 -15.46 -12.32
CA ALA A 775 11.90 -15.10 -11.01
C ALA A 775 11.69 -16.20 -9.97
N SER A 776 10.52 -16.85 -9.96
CA SER A 776 10.22 -17.99 -9.06
C SER A 776 11.18 -19.15 -9.28
N VAL A 777 11.41 -19.54 -10.53
CA VAL A 777 12.36 -20.62 -10.87
C VAL A 777 13.79 -20.19 -10.55
N GLN A 778 14.16 -18.94 -10.81
CA GLN A 778 15.49 -18.43 -10.47
C GLN A 778 15.73 -18.41 -8.95
N HIS A 779 14.72 -18.05 -8.17
CA HIS A 779 14.76 -18.11 -6.71
C HIS A 779 14.96 -19.54 -6.21
N TYR A 780 14.17 -20.49 -6.73
CA TYR A 780 14.30 -21.90 -6.43
C TYR A 780 15.70 -22.43 -6.75
N LEU A 781 16.19 -22.22 -7.98
CA LEU A 781 17.51 -22.69 -8.41
C LEU A 781 18.64 -22.05 -7.59
N SER A 782 18.51 -20.76 -7.24
CA SER A 782 19.49 -20.09 -6.37
C SER A 782 19.57 -20.75 -5.00
N ARG A 783 18.41 -21.08 -4.40
CA ARG A 783 18.34 -21.79 -3.12
C ARG A 783 18.83 -23.22 -3.21
N PHE A 784 18.52 -23.91 -4.32
CA PHE A 784 19.00 -25.26 -4.62
C PHE A 784 20.53 -25.31 -4.70
N PHE A 785 21.17 -24.47 -5.53
CA PHE A 785 22.63 -24.41 -5.64
C PHE A 785 23.32 -23.86 -4.38
N ALA A 786 22.61 -23.08 -3.56
CA ALA A 786 23.07 -22.67 -2.23
C ALA A 786 22.92 -23.76 -1.14
N HIS A 787 22.44 -24.96 -1.50
CA HIS A 787 22.22 -26.09 -0.59
C HIS A 787 21.18 -25.77 0.51
N LEU A 788 20.25 -24.86 0.25
CA LEU A 788 19.16 -24.49 1.16
C LEU A 788 17.90 -25.35 0.96
N GLU A 789 17.81 -26.05 -0.18
CA GLU A 789 16.70 -26.95 -0.49
C GLU A 789 17.01 -28.40 -0.08
N PRO A 790 16.05 -29.14 0.50
CA PRO A 790 16.23 -30.53 0.86
C PRO A 790 16.38 -31.42 -0.39
N GLY A 791 17.22 -32.45 -0.31
CA GLY A 791 17.41 -33.43 -1.39
C GLY A 791 18.60 -33.15 -2.33
N TYR A 792 19.36 -32.07 -2.10
CA TYR A 792 20.59 -31.80 -2.86
C TYR A 792 21.60 -32.96 -2.80
N GLU A 793 21.72 -33.61 -1.64
CA GLU A 793 22.64 -34.75 -1.45
C GLU A 793 22.23 -36.02 -2.24
N ALA A 794 20.96 -36.12 -2.66
CA ALA A 794 20.44 -37.27 -3.42
C ALA A 794 20.67 -37.14 -4.93
N ALA A 795 21.03 -35.95 -5.43
CA ALA A 795 21.29 -35.72 -6.85
C ALA A 795 22.74 -36.09 -7.24
N ALA A 796 22.94 -36.56 -8.47
CA ALA A 796 24.24 -37.04 -8.95
C ALA A 796 25.27 -35.90 -9.02
N ARG A 797 26.32 -35.97 -8.17
CA ARG A 797 27.34 -34.92 -8.00
C ARG A 797 27.93 -34.37 -9.31
N ASN A 798 28.12 -35.22 -10.32
CA ASN A 798 28.71 -34.82 -11.59
C ASN A 798 27.75 -33.95 -12.44
N ILE A 799 26.45 -34.26 -12.43
CA ILE A 799 25.43 -33.48 -13.15
C ILE A 799 25.25 -32.11 -12.48
N ILE A 800 25.29 -32.07 -11.15
CA ILE A 800 25.17 -30.82 -10.40
C ILE A 800 26.37 -29.90 -10.62
N ALA A 801 27.59 -30.45 -10.71
CA ALA A 801 28.80 -29.66 -10.90
C ALA A 801 28.80 -28.90 -12.25
N GLU A 802 28.38 -29.56 -13.33
CA GLU A 802 28.24 -28.92 -14.65
C GLU A 802 27.11 -27.88 -14.65
N ALA A 803 25.95 -28.24 -14.09
CA ALA A 803 24.80 -27.34 -14.01
C ALA A 803 25.05 -26.10 -13.12
N ASP A 804 25.82 -26.23 -12.04
CA ASP A 804 26.20 -25.11 -11.16
C ASP A 804 27.13 -24.12 -11.88
N ASP A 805 28.10 -24.61 -12.66
CA ASP A 805 28.99 -23.74 -13.44
C ASP A 805 28.21 -22.98 -14.52
N GLU A 806 27.34 -23.66 -15.27
CA GLU A 806 26.46 -23.03 -16.26
C GLU A 806 25.51 -22.01 -15.62
N TRP A 807 24.91 -22.36 -14.48
CA TRP A 807 24.04 -21.47 -13.72
C TRP A 807 24.77 -20.19 -13.30
N ARG A 808 25.93 -20.32 -12.66
CA ARG A 808 26.72 -19.17 -12.16
C ARG A 808 27.21 -18.27 -13.28
N ARG A 809 27.65 -18.85 -14.40
CA ARG A 809 28.20 -18.10 -15.53
C ARG A 809 27.11 -17.44 -16.37
N TYR A 810 26.02 -18.15 -16.68
CA TYR A 810 25.10 -17.76 -17.75
C TYR A 810 23.62 -17.72 -17.33
N CYS A 811 23.10 -18.76 -16.66
CA CYS A 811 21.65 -18.95 -16.52
C CYS A 811 21.00 -18.21 -15.33
N ASN A 812 21.79 -17.72 -14.37
CA ASN A 812 21.27 -17.02 -13.19
C ASN A 812 20.58 -15.68 -13.49
N GLN A 813 20.83 -15.09 -14.66
CA GLN A 813 20.24 -13.84 -15.08
C GLN A 813 19.86 -13.93 -16.56
N TYR A 814 18.65 -13.51 -16.89
CA TYR A 814 18.16 -13.54 -18.27
C TYR A 814 19.08 -12.76 -19.25
N ALA A 815 19.65 -11.64 -18.81
CA ALA A 815 20.54 -10.83 -19.65
C ALA A 815 21.86 -11.56 -20.01
N ARG A 816 22.42 -12.32 -19.06
CA ARG A 816 23.64 -13.12 -19.29
C ARG A 816 23.36 -14.28 -20.21
N TRP A 817 22.28 -15.02 -19.93
CA TRP A 817 21.79 -16.10 -20.78
C TRP A 817 21.55 -15.62 -22.22
N ARG A 818 20.88 -14.47 -22.38
CA ARG A 818 20.65 -13.85 -23.69
C ARG A 818 21.96 -13.52 -24.40
N SER A 819 22.92 -12.94 -23.70
CA SER A 819 24.22 -12.56 -24.27
C SER A 819 25.01 -13.79 -24.71
N TRP A 820 24.98 -14.86 -23.92
CA TRP A 820 25.58 -16.14 -24.26
C TRP A 820 24.95 -16.78 -25.50
N HIS A 821 23.62 -16.81 -25.58
CA HIS A 821 22.94 -17.28 -26.79
C HIS A 821 23.18 -16.38 -28.00
N GLN A 822 23.32 -15.07 -27.80
CA GLN A 822 23.69 -14.15 -28.87
C GLN A 822 25.12 -14.40 -29.37
N GLN A 823 26.05 -14.79 -28.50
CA GLN A 823 27.40 -15.19 -28.90
C GLN A 823 27.40 -16.44 -29.77
N LEU A 824 26.54 -17.41 -29.47
CA LEU A 824 26.42 -18.66 -30.25
C LEU A 824 25.71 -18.43 -31.58
N ASN A 825 24.61 -17.69 -31.58
CA ASN A 825 23.76 -17.50 -32.77
C ASN A 825 24.30 -16.40 -33.70
N HIS A 826 24.90 -15.36 -33.12
CA HIS A 826 25.34 -14.15 -33.82
C HIS A 826 26.71 -13.64 -33.34
N PRO A 827 27.78 -14.45 -33.43
CA PRO A 827 29.12 -14.04 -33.02
C PRO A 827 29.62 -12.79 -33.73
N GLU A 828 29.16 -12.54 -34.97
CA GLU A 828 29.51 -11.36 -35.77
C GLU A 828 29.20 -10.03 -35.06
N ASN A 829 28.20 -10.00 -34.19
CA ASN A 829 27.84 -8.80 -33.42
C ASN A 829 28.82 -8.50 -32.29
N LEU A 830 29.62 -9.49 -31.87
CA LEU A 830 30.53 -9.41 -30.73
C LEU A 830 32.02 -9.37 -31.15
N ILE A 831 32.34 -9.68 -32.40
CA ILE A 831 33.73 -9.68 -32.89
C ILE A 831 34.22 -8.24 -33.07
N GLN A 832 35.19 -7.85 -32.26
CA GLN A 832 35.97 -6.62 -32.44
C GLN A 832 37.41 -6.98 -32.82
N PRO A 833 37.91 -6.61 -34.02
CA PRO A 833 39.25 -7.00 -34.48
C PRO A 833 40.37 -6.64 -33.50
N SER A 834 40.26 -5.48 -32.84
CA SER A 834 41.23 -4.98 -31.86
C SER A 834 41.22 -5.72 -30.51
N LEU A 835 40.19 -6.51 -30.19
CA LEU A 835 40.10 -7.27 -28.94
C LEU A 835 40.30 -8.77 -29.14
N ARG A 836 40.71 -9.20 -30.33
CA ARG A 836 41.00 -10.61 -30.62
C ARG A 836 42.06 -11.14 -29.62
N PRO A 837 41.80 -12.22 -28.87
CA PRO A 837 42.80 -12.86 -28.04
C PRO A 837 43.80 -13.67 -28.89
N GLY A 838 45.00 -13.92 -28.36
CA GLY A 838 46.03 -14.74 -29.03
C GLY A 838 46.57 -14.11 -30.32
N LYS A 839 46.75 -12.79 -30.35
CA LYS A 839 47.40 -12.10 -31.47
C LYS A 839 48.87 -12.44 -31.48
N SER A 840 49.42 -12.70 -32.67
CA SER A 840 50.86 -12.90 -32.82
C SER A 840 51.63 -11.62 -32.52
N GLN A 841 52.83 -11.72 -31.96
CA GLN A 841 53.65 -10.55 -31.64
C GLN A 841 53.84 -9.56 -32.82
N PRO A 842 54.13 -9.99 -34.07
CA PRO A 842 54.23 -9.07 -35.20
C PRO A 842 52.93 -8.29 -35.48
N PHE A 843 51.78 -8.88 -35.20
CA PHE A 843 50.47 -8.23 -35.41
C PHE A 843 50.18 -7.19 -34.32
N VAL A 844 50.57 -7.46 -33.07
CA VAL A 844 50.51 -6.48 -31.98
C VAL A 844 51.39 -5.27 -32.30
N GLU A 845 52.57 -5.51 -32.86
CA GLU A 845 53.47 -4.45 -33.31
C GLU A 845 52.88 -3.64 -34.47
N LEU A 846 52.24 -4.30 -35.45
CA LEU A 846 51.50 -3.63 -36.52
C LEU A 846 50.38 -2.73 -35.95
N GLU A 847 49.57 -3.23 -35.01
CA GLU A 847 48.54 -2.42 -34.35
C GLU A 847 49.14 -1.23 -33.62
N ASN A 848 50.26 -1.41 -32.92
CA ASN A 848 50.95 -0.34 -32.22
C ASN A 848 51.52 0.71 -33.20
N GLU A 849 52.09 0.28 -34.32
CA GLU A 849 52.59 1.17 -35.40
C GLU A 849 51.43 1.97 -36.03
N LEU A 850 50.29 1.33 -36.30
CA LEU A 850 49.10 2.00 -36.85
C LEU A 850 48.43 2.94 -35.83
N ASN A 851 48.51 2.64 -34.53
CA ASN A 851 47.97 3.49 -33.46
C ASN A 851 48.86 4.70 -33.15
N GLN A 852 50.09 4.76 -33.67
CA GLN A 852 51.00 5.89 -33.48
C GLN A 852 50.73 7.02 -34.49
N GLY A 853 50.10 8.10 -34.03
CA GLY A 853 50.00 9.36 -34.78
C GLY A 853 48.90 9.41 -35.85
N LYS A 854 49.09 10.25 -36.89
CA LYS A 854 48.11 10.39 -37.99
C LYS A 854 48.31 9.32 -39.05
N LEU A 855 47.26 8.56 -39.35
CA LEU A 855 47.21 7.60 -40.45
C LEU A 855 47.34 8.30 -41.81
N THR A 856 48.53 8.22 -42.41
CA THR A 856 48.79 8.62 -43.79
C THR A 856 49.03 7.38 -44.65
N SER A 857 48.80 7.46 -45.97
CA SER A 857 48.99 6.31 -46.88
C SER A 857 50.39 5.72 -46.77
N ASP A 858 51.41 6.57 -46.67
CA ASP A 858 52.81 6.14 -46.59
C ASP A 858 53.12 5.42 -45.26
N MET A 859 52.56 5.90 -44.13
CA MET A 859 52.72 5.25 -42.83
C MET A 859 52.03 3.87 -42.79
N VAL A 860 50.84 3.75 -43.38
CA VAL A 860 50.13 2.46 -43.45
C VAL A 860 50.90 1.48 -44.33
N GLN A 861 51.39 1.91 -45.49
CA GLN A 861 52.22 1.07 -46.36
C GLN A 861 53.51 0.62 -45.67
N LEU A 862 54.17 1.53 -44.95
CA LEU A 862 55.37 1.20 -44.18
C LEU A 862 55.07 0.18 -43.06
N ALA A 863 54.00 0.40 -42.28
CA ALA A 863 53.61 -0.51 -41.21
C ALA A 863 53.27 -1.92 -41.73
N VAL A 864 52.56 -2.01 -42.86
CA VAL A 864 52.27 -3.28 -43.52
C VAL A 864 53.54 -3.93 -44.07
N ALA A 865 54.45 -3.15 -44.68
CA ALA A 865 55.73 -3.68 -45.15
C ALA A 865 56.59 -4.22 -44.01
N ASN A 866 56.65 -3.53 -42.86
CA ASN A 866 57.31 -4.00 -41.64
C ASN A 866 56.70 -5.30 -41.13
N TYR A 867 55.37 -5.40 -41.12
CA TYR A 867 54.66 -6.62 -40.74
C TYR A 867 54.99 -7.80 -41.68
N ILE A 868 54.96 -7.59 -43.00
CA ILE A 868 55.31 -8.62 -43.99
C ILE A 868 56.77 -9.05 -43.84
N GLY A 869 57.69 -8.11 -43.58
CA GLY A 869 59.10 -8.45 -43.33
C GLY A 869 59.29 -9.33 -42.10
N LYS A 870 58.58 -9.04 -40.99
CA LYS A 870 58.59 -9.91 -39.80
C LYS A 870 57.92 -11.26 -40.05
N PHE A 871 56.85 -11.28 -40.84
CA PHE A 871 56.19 -12.52 -41.26
C PHE A 871 57.13 -13.42 -42.06
N GLU A 872 57.87 -12.85 -43.03
CA GLU A 872 58.86 -13.58 -43.84
C GLU A 872 59.95 -14.22 -42.97
N GLN A 873 60.41 -13.52 -41.93
CA GLN A 873 61.39 -14.06 -40.99
C GLN A 873 60.87 -15.30 -40.25
N VAL A 874 59.62 -15.27 -39.81
CA VAL A 874 59.00 -16.38 -39.05
C VAL A 874 58.54 -17.53 -39.96
N SER A 875 58.12 -17.24 -41.20
CA SER A 875 57.66 -18.26 -42.15
C SER A 875 58.78 -19.14 -42.70
N ASN A 876 60.01 -18.61 -42.76
CA ASN A 876 61.19 -19.30 -43.30
C ASN A 876 62.03 -20.04 -42.23
N LEU A 877 61.52 -20.20 -41.01
CA LEU A 877 62.21 -20.92 -39.94
C LEU A 877 62.38 -22.42 -40.28
N GLN A 878 63.59 -22.94 -40.08
CA GLN A 878 63.90 -24.35 -40.26
C GLN A 878 63.89 -25.07 -38.91
N VAL A 879 63.08 -26.12 -38.76
CA VAL A 879 63.04 -26.92 -37.54
C VAL A 879 64.35 -27.68 -37.35
N VAL A 880 64.98 -27.52 -36.19
CA VAL A 880 66.29 -28.09 -35.83
C VAL A 880 66.14 -29.33 -34.95
N SER A 881 65.24 -29.28 -33.97
CA SER A 881 65.01 -30.35 -33.03
C SER A 881 63.62 -30.28 -32.41
N GLY A 882 63.18 -31.38 -31.80
CA GLY A 882 61.92 -31.43 -31.08
C GLY A 882 61.96 -32.32 -29.84
N TYR A 883 60.99 -32.12 -28.96
CA TYR A 883 60.80 -32.85 -27.70
C TYR A 883 59.31 -33.15 -27.50
N LEU A 884 58.99 -34.36 -27.06
CA LEU A 884 57.64 -34.76 -26.67
C LEU A 884 57.50 -34.65 -25.15
N ASP A 885 56.62 -33.76 -24.71
CA ASP A 885 56.27 -33.54 -23.31
C ASP A 885 55.25 -34.59 -22.86
N GLY A 886 55.76 -35.80 -22.59
CA GLY A 886 54.99 -36.99 -22.27
C GLY A 886 55.56 -38.24 -22.93
N PHE A 887 54.69 -39.22 -23.21
CA PHE A 887 55.05 -40.50 -23.82
C PHE A 887 54.09 -40.94 -24.93
N ASP A 888 52.86 -40.43 -24.97
CA ASP A 888 51.88 -40.75 -26.01
C ASP A 888 52.02 -39.78 -27.20
N PRO A 889 52.55 -40.25 -28.36
CA PRO A 889 52.77 -39.39 -29.51
C PRO A 889 51.47 -38.88 -30.17
N VAL A 890 50.29 -39.37 -29.77
CA VAL A 890 48.98 -39.04 -30.36
C VAL A 890 48.14 -38.12 -29.47
N SER A 891 48.46 -37.98 -28.18
CA SER A 891 47.78 -37.06 -27.27
C SER A 891 48.68 -35.94 -26.74
N ASP A 892 49.98 -36.19 -26.62
CA ASP A 892 50.86 -35.31 -25.85
C ASP A 892 51.40 -34.13 -26.67
N THR A 893 52.00 -33.17 -25.98
CA THR A 893 52.43 -31.91 -26.59
C THR A 893 53.86 -32.02 -27.13
N TYR A 894 54.05 -31.63 -28.39
CA TYR A 894 55.36 -31.54 -29.02
C TYR A 894 55.90 -30.13 -28.88
N HIS A 895 57.20 -30.00 -28.66
CA HIS A 895 57.94 -28.76 -28.61
C HIS A 895 59.01 -28.77 -29.69
N PHE A 896 59.12 -27.69 -30.46
CA PHE A 896 60.06 -27.58 -31.56
C PHE A 896 60.97 -26.37 -31.38
N ILE A 897 62.22 -26.51 -31.79
CA ILE A 897 63.14 -25.40 -31.96
C ILE A 897 63.36 -25.18 -33.46
N GLY A 898 63.10 -23.98 -33.93
CA GLY A 898 63.40 -23.51 -35.28
C GLY A 898 64.60 -22.57 -35.29
N LYS A 899 65.29 -22.47 -36.42
CA LYS A 899 66.36 -21.49 -36.64
C LYS A 899 66.12 -20.66 -37.90
N THR A 900 66.67 -19.46 -37.93
CA THR A 900 66.68 -18.63 -39.15
C THR A 900 67.63 -19.20 -40.20
N ASN A 901 67.32 -18.93 -41.47
CA ASN A 901 68.17 -19.30 -42.62
C ASN A 901 69.23 -18.24 -42.98
N VAL A 902 69.33 -17.17 -42.18
CA VAL A 902 70.27 -16.04 -42.34
C VAL A 902 71.18 -15.91 -41.12
N GLU A 903 72.41 -15.41 -41.33
CA GLU A 903 73.36 -15.08 -40.26
C GLU A 903 73.19 -13.60 -39.80
N PRO A 904 73.21 -13.30 -38.49
CA PRO A 904 73.41 -14.22 -37.36
C PRO A 904 72.18 -15.11 -37.11
N THR A 905 72.43 -16.39 -36.83
CA THR A 905 71.37 -17.38 -36.59
C THR A 905 70.61 -17.06 -35.30
N GLU A 906 69.29 -16.92 -35.42
CA GLU A 906 68.38 -16.78 -34.30
C GLU A 906 67.56 -18.06 -34.14
N TYR A 907 67.20 -18.40 -32.90
CA TYR A 907 66.42 -19.59 -32.58
C TYR A 907 65.04 -19.21 -32.04
N TYR A 908 64.05 -20.02 -32.37
CA TYR A 908 62.65 -19.83 -32.01
C TYR A 908 62.08 -21.13 -31.46
N TRP A 909 61.11 -21.03 -30.56
CA TRP A 909 60.41 -22.17 -29.95
C TRP A 909 58.92 -22.10 -30.27
N ARG A 910 58.29 -23.27 -30.47
CA ARG A 910 56.82 -23.39 -30.48
C ARG A 910 56.39 -24.74 -29.93
N SER A 911 55.12 -24.86 -29.56
CA SER A 911 54.49 -26.11 -29.20
C SER A 911 53.35 -26.52 -30.14
N LEU A 912 53.01 -27.79 -30.09
CA LEU A 912 51.90 -28.43 -30.79
C LEU A 912 51.20 -29.41 -29.85
N ASP A 913 49.96 -29.10 -29.50
CA ASP A 913 49.09 -29.94 -28.66
C ASP A 913 48.26 -30.90 -29.53
N ILE A 914 48.69 -32.16 -29.64
CA ILE A 914 48.07 -33.12 -30.57
C ILE A 914 46.70 -33.60 -30.09
N SER A 915 46.36 -33.42 -28.80
CA SER A 915 45.03 -33.73 -28.27
C SER A 915 43.91 -32.92 -28.93
N LYS A 916 44.22 -31.73 -29.48
CA LYS A 916 43.27 -30.81 -30.12
C LYS A 916 42.94 -31.23 -31.56
N ARG A 917 42.19 -32.33 -31.68
CA ARG A 917 41.62 -32.80 -32.94
C ARG A 917 40.14 -32.49 -33.03
N ASP A 918 39.66 -32.24 -34.24
CA ASP A 918 38.23 -32.15 -34.51
C ASP A 918 37.57 -33.55 -34.54
N ASN A 919 36.26 -33.58 -34.72
CA ASN A 919 35.47 -34.82 -34.76
C ASN A 919 35.83 -35.75 -35.94
N LEU A 920 36.63 -35.27 -36.91
CA LEU A 920 37.14 -36.03 -38.05
C LEU A 920 38.58 -36.50 -37.83
N GLY A 921 39.16 -36.25 -36.65
CA GLY A 921 40.54 -36.58 -36.30
C GLY A 921 41.57 -35.62 -36.88
N GLN A 922 41.15 -34.50 -37.51
CA GLN A 922 42.04 -33.50 -38.08
C GLN A 922 42.56 -32.57 -37.00
N LEU A 923 43.84 -32.20 -37.10
CA LEU A 923 44.47 -31.32 -36.15
C LEU A 923 43.92 -29.90 -36.29
N SER A 924 43.42 -29.33 -35.20
CA SER A 924 42.97 -27.94 -35.20
C SER A 924 44.14 -26.99 -35.44
N PRO A 925 43.99 -25.91 -36.23
CA PRO A 925 44.99 -24.85 -36.29
C PRO A 925 45.31 -24.23 -34.92
N LEU A 926 44.37 -24.30 -33.96
CA LEU A 926 44.55 -23.86 -32.57
C LEU A 926 45.39 -24.82 -31.71
N ALA A 927 45.78 -25.97 -32.25
CA ALA A 927 46.71 -26.90 -31.62
C ALA A 927 48.13 -26.33 -31.56
N TRP A 928 48.47 -25.44 -32.49
CA TRP A 928 49.80 -24.84 -32.58
C TRP A 928 49.91 -23.56 -31.74
N SER A 929 51.02 -23.40 -31.02
CA SER A 929 51.44 -22.09 -30.51
C SER A 929 52.07 -21.24 -31.61
N GLU A 930 52.21 -19.94 -31.35
CA GLU A 930 53.08 -19.08 -32.16
C GLU A 930 54.56 -19.46 -31.98
N TRP A 931 55.40 -19.02 -32.92
CA TRP A 931 56.85 -19.08 -32.78
C TRP A 931 57.32 -17.94 -31.89
N GLU A 932 58.01 -18.27 -30.80
CA GLU A 932 58.57 -17.31 -29.87
C GLU A 932 60.09 -17.29 -29.96
N LYS A 933 60.70 -16.10 -29.97
CA LYS A 933 62.16 -15.97 -30.03
C LYS A 933 62.81 -16.50 -28.74
N ILE A 934 63.82 -17.34 -28.89
CA ILE A 934 64.66 -17.81 -27.80
C ILE A 934 65.84 -16.83 -27.64
N GLY A 935 65.92 -16.16 -26.50
CA GLY A 935 67.02 -15.24 -26.18
C GLY A 935 68.30 -15.97 -25.78
N LEU A 936 68.90 -16.74 -26.69
CA LEU A 936 70.13 -17.51 -26.40
C LEU A 936 71.34 -16.57 -26.22
N PRO A 937 71.97 -16.54 -25.03
CA PRO A 937 73.14 -15.71 -24.79
C PRO A 937 74.41 -16.48 -25.19
N LEU A 938 74.67 -16.57 -26.49
CA LEU A 938 75.78 -17.36 -27.04
C LEU A 938 77.14 -16.78 -26.64
N SER A 939 78.03 -17.64 -26.14
CA SER A 939 79.41 -17.27 -25.77
C SER A 939 80.46 -17.84 -26.74
N GLY A 940 80.10 -18.91 -27.45
CA GLY A 940 80.87 -19.55 -28.52
C GLY A 940 80.01 -19.86 -29.74
N GLN A 941 80.39 -20.90 -30.50
CA GLN A 941 79.60 -21.40 -31.63
C GLN A 941 78.86 -22.68 -31.22
N ILE A 942 77.56 -22.76 -31.50
CA ILE A 942 76.81 -24.01 -31.31
C ILE A 942 77.41 -25.07 -32.23
N VAL A 943 77.69 -26.23 -31.66
CA VAL A 943 78.33 -27.31 -32.40
C VAL A 943 77.35 -27.93 -33.38
N GLN A 944 77.86 -28.27 -34.56
CA GLN A 944 77.11 -28.96 -35.61
C GLN A 944 77.55 -30.41 -35.73
N THR A 945 76.57 -31.30 -35.75
CA THR A 945 76.77 -32.74 -35.87
C THR A 945 76.21 -33.24 -37.21
N PRO A 946 77.00 -34.03 -37.97
CA PRO A 946 76.53 -34.60 -39.22
C PRO A 946 75.43 -35.63 -38.96
N THR A 947 74.42 -35.62 -39.82
CA THR A 947 73.33 -36.61 -39.85
C THR A 947 73.62 -37.69 -40.87
N THR A 948 72.90 -38.81 -40.79
CA THR A 948 73.05 -39.95 -41.71
C THR A 948 72.76 -39.60 -43.18
N ASP A 949 72.04 -38.51 -43.45
CA ASP A 949 71.71 -38.02 -44.80
C ASP A 949 72.74 -36.99 -45.34
N GLY A 950 73.83 -36.72 -44.60
CA GLY A 950 74.89 -35.80 -45.00
C GLY A 950 74.64 -34.31 -44.67
N GLN A 951 73.49 -33.96 -44.08
CA GLN A 951 73.22 -32.62 -43.55
C GLN A 951 73.83 -32.42 -42.16
N THR A 952 74.07 -31.17 -41.75
CA THR A 952 74.53 -30.83 -40.40
C THR A 952 73.40 -30.22 -39.58
N LEU A 953 73.22 -30.68 -38.33
CA LEU A 953 72.25 -30.12 -37.40
C LEU A 953 72.95 -29.48 -36.20
N ASP A 954 72.40 -28.36 -35.74
CA ASP A 954 72.89 -27.70 -34.54
C ASP A 954 72.50 -28.54 -33.32
N VAL A 955 73.44 -28.72 -32.40
CA VAL A 955 73.25 -29.55 -31.21
C VAL A 955 72.54 -28.70 -30.14
N ILE A 956 71.24 -28.55 -30.32
CA ILE A 956 70.31 -27.82 -29.46
C ILE A 956 69.01 -28.62 -29.29
N ARG A 957 68.44 -28.67 -28.09
CA ARG A 957 67.26 -29.47 -27.75
C ARG A 957 66.30 -28.69 -26.84
N PRO A 958 64.98 -28.69 -27.13
CA PRO A 958 64.00 -28.28 -26.14
C PRO A 958 63.82 -29.39 -25.10
N ILE A 959 63.54 -29.02 -23.85
CA ILE A 959 63.23 -29.95 -22.76
C ILE A 959 62.14 -29.29 -21.91
N ILE A 960 61.12 -30.04 -21.50
CA ILE A 960 60.14 -29.55 -20.54
C ILE A 960 60.40 -30.24 -19.20
N ILE A 961 60.55 -29.44 -18.14
CA ILE A 961 60.71 -29.95 -16.77
C ILE A 961 59.59 -29.34 -15.93
N ALA A 962 58.71 -30.18 -15.37
CA ALA A 962 57.57 -29.75 -14.56
C ALA A 962 56.75 -28.61 -15.21
N GLY A 963 56.46 -28.72 -16.51
CA GLY A 963 55.71 -27.74 -17.29
C GLY A 963 56.47 -26.47 -17.69
N ARG A 964 57.77 -26.34 -17.37
CA ARG A 964 58.61 -25.20 -17.76
C ARG A 964 59.48 -25.53 -18.98
N PRO A 965 59.53 -24.69 -20.02
CA PRO A 965 60.44 -24.85 -21.14
C PRO A 965 61.92 -24.55 -20.80
N TYR A 966 62.79 -25.49 -21.14
CA TYR A 966 64.24 -25.41 -21.12
C TYR A 966 64.78 -25.62 -22.53
N VAL A 967 65.96 -25.04 -22.79
CA VAL A 967 66.72 -25.26 -24.01
C VAL A 967 68.13 -25.63 -23.60
N ILE A 968 68.63 -26.76 -24.11
CA ILE A 968 69.96 -27.28 -23.83
C ILE A 968 70.74 -27.36 -25.13
N TRP A 969 71.95 -26.84 -25.15
CA TRP A 969 72.79 -26.82 -26.34
C TRP A 969 74.27 -27.02 -26.03
N VAL A 970 75.05 -27.34 -27.06
CA VAL A 970 76.49 -27.54 -26.93
C VAL A 970 77.22 -26.42 -27.66
N GLU A 971 78.05 -25.67 -26.94
CA GLU A 971 78.93 -24.65 -27.52
C GLU A 971 80.37 -25.12 -27.58
N ARG A 972 81.07 -24.71 -28.63
CA ARG A 972 82.52 -24.74 -28.71
C ARG A 972 83.06 -23.33 -28.62
N SER A 973 84.03 -23.14 -27.72
CA SER A 973 84.72 -21.87 -27.57
C SER A 973 85.50 -21.48 -28.84
N THR A 974 85.43 -20.20 -29.19
CA THR A 974 86.21 -19.61 -30.28
C THR A 974 87.69 -19.46 -29.93
N THR A 975 88.02 -19.44 -28.64
CA THR A 975 89.39 -19.35 -28.13
C THR A 975 89.97 -20.74 -27.79
N PRO A 976 91.22 -21.05 -28.17
CA PRO A 976 91.86 -22.30 -27.77
C PRO A 976 92.21 -22.33 -26.28
N ILE A 977 92.24 -23.52 -25.70
CA ILE A 977 92.62 -23.75 -24.30
C ILE A 977 94.16 -23.59 -24.18
N PRO A 978 94.69 -22.83 -23.21
CA PRO A 978 96.14 -22.77 -22.94
C PRO A 978 96.71 -24.11 -22.46
N SER A 979 97.99 -24.36 -22.74
CA SER A 979 98.67 -25.58 -22.27
C SER A 979 98.70 -25.65 -20.74
N ALA A 980 98.62 -26.86 -20.18
CA ALA A 980 98.71 -27.12 -18.74
C ALA A 980 100.12 -26.92 -18.15
N ASP A 981 101.15 -26.74 -18.99
CA ASP A 981 102.51 -26.42 -18.55
C ASP A 981 102.64 -24.92 -18.25
N GLU A 982 102.81 -24.56 -16.97
CA GLU A 982 102.96 -23.17 -16.52
C GLU A 982 104.13 -22.43 -17.21
N THR A 983 105.11 -23.16 -17.76
CA THR A 983 106.28 -22.57 -18.43
C THR A 983 106.09 -22.29 -19.93
N LYS A 984 105.02 -22.82 -20.56
CA LYS A 984 104.72 -22.65 -21.99
C LYS A 984 103.22 -22.43 -22.21
N GLN A 985 102.72 -21.22 -21.98
CA GLN A 985 101.32 -20.83 -22.27
C GLN A 985 101.04 -20.64 -23.78
N THR A 986 101.43 -21.58 -24.64
CA THR A 986 101.11 -21.53 -26.07
C THR A 986 99.66 -21.98 -26.32
N PRO A 987 98.93 -21.39 -27.29
CA PRO A 987 97.60 -21.85 -27.67
C PRO A 987 97.66 -23.31 -28.11
N THR A 988 96.85 -24.18 -27.51
CA THR A 988 96.76 -25.58 -27.94
C THR A 988 95.78 -25.72 -29.11
N LYS A 989 95.71 -26.90 -29.71
CA LYS A 989 94.66 -27.23 -30.70
C LYS A 989 93.28 -27.51 -30.08
N PHE A 990 93.20 -27.56 -28.75
CA PHE A 990 91.98 -27.93 -28.05
C PHE A 990 91.12 -26.71 -27.75
N ARG A 991 89.80 -26.87 -27.77
CA ARG A 991 88.82 -25.81 -27.48
C ARG A 991 87.86 -26.29 -26.41
N LYS A 992 87.43 -25.38 -25.51
CA LYS A 992 86.44 -25.71 -24.48
C LYS A 992 85.11 -26.07 -25.17
N ILE A 993 84.55 -27.22 -24.81
CA ILE A 993 83.20 -27.62 -25.21
C ILE A 993 82.32 -27.58 -23.97
N THR A 994 81.21 -26.85 -24.03
CA THR A 994 80.32 -26.67 -22.90
C THR A 994 78.90 -27.04 -23.27
N VAL A 995 78.24 -27.85 -22.46
CA VAL A 995 76.79 -28.05 -22.51
C VAL A 995 76.16 -26.96 -21.66
N HIS A 996 75.38 -26.09 -22.30
CA HIS A 996 74.66 -25.01 -21.66
C HIS A 996 73.17 -25.32 -21.59
N TYR A 997 72.50 -24.71 -20.62
CA TYR A 997 71.04 -24.64 -20.58
C TYR A 997 70.53 -23.25 -20.20
N CYS A 998 69.35 -22.91 -20.70
CA CYS A 998 68.56 -21.77 -20.25
C CYS A 998 67.09 -22.19 -20.16
N TYR A 999 66.28 -21.42 -19.46
CA TYR A 999 64.86 -21.71 -19.25
C TYR A 999 64.01 -20.46 -19.39
N LYS A 1000 62.75 -20.67 -19.78
CA LYS A 1000 61.77 -19.60 -19.87
C LYS A 1000 61.24 -19.26 -18.47
N GLN A 1001 61.31 -17.98 -18.13
CA GLN A 1001 60.80 -17.42 -16.87
C GLN A 1001 59.29 -17.14 -16.97
N ILE A 1002 58.65 -16.86 -15.83
CA ILE A 1002 57.19 -16.61 -15.75
C ILE A 1002 56.77 -15.35 -16.53
N ASP A 1003 57.67 -14.38 -16.66
CA ASP A 1003 57.48 -13.16 -17.46
C ASP A 1003 57.65 -13.36 -18.98
N GLY A 1004 58.02 -14.57 -19.40
CA GLY A 1004 58.25 -14.94 -20.79
C GLY A 1004 59.68 -14.73 -21.29
N LEU A 1005 60.58 -14.15 -20.49
CA LEU A 1005 61.98 -13.95 -20.85
C LEU A 1005 62.80 -15.24 -20.65
N TRP A 1006 63.92 -15.37 -21.36
CA TRP A 1006 64.83 -16.50 -21.21
C TRP A 1006 65.95 -16.17 -20.22
N SER A 1007 66.29 -17.12 -19.35
CA SER A 1007 67.38 -16.96 -18.39
C SER A 1007 68.76 -16.91 -19.07
N PRO A 1008 69.79 -16.33 -18.41
CA PRO A 1008 71.17 -16.42 -18.89
C PRO A 1008 71.64 -17.87 -19.08
N ALA A 1009 72.67 -18.10 -19.90
CA ALA A 1009 73.25 -19.43 -20.09
C ALA A 1009 73.88 -19.94 -18.79
N ASN A 1010 73.43 -21.12 -18.35
CA ASN A 1010 74.00 -21.86 -17.23
C ASN A 1010 74.84 -23.02 -17.78
N GLU A 1011 75.95 -23.34 -17.12
CA GLU A 1011 76.83 -24.45 -17.50
C GLU A 1011 76.35 -25.75 -16.85
N LEU A 1012 76.10 -26.80 -17.64
CA LEU A 1012 75.70 -28.12 -17.17
C LEU A 1012 76.90 -29.07 -17.05
N LEU A 1013 77.74 -29.08 -18.09
CA LEU A 1013 78.92 -29.94 -18.27
C LEU A 1013 79.94 -29.17 -19.11
N ALA A 1014 81.23 -29.24 -18.78
CA ALA A 1014 82.30 -28.67 -19.60
C ALA A 1014 83.46 -29.65 -19.82
N LEU A 1015 83.96 -29.69 -21.06
CA LEU A 1015 85.19 -30.36 -21.46
C LEU A 1015 86.26 -29.29 -21.74
N ASP A 1016 86.93 -28.86 -20.68
CA ASP A 1016 88.02 -27.88 -20.69
C ASP A 1016 89.37 -28.47 -20.23
N GLY A 1017 89.43 -29.80 -20.16
CA GLY A 1017 90.58 -30.55 -19.66
C GLY A 1017 90.74 -30.56 -18.14
N THR A 1018 89.72 -30.13 -17.38
CA THR A 1018 89.65 -30.31 -15.93
C THR A 1018 88.82 -31.54 -15.54
N LYS A 1019 89.17 -32.18 -14.42
CA LYS A 1019 88.34 -33.18 -13.74
C LYS A 1019 88.28 -32.80 -12.26
N ASP A 1020 87.09 -32.79 -11.67
CA ASP A 1020 86.84 -32.39 -10.28
C ASP A 1020 87.48 -31.02 -9.92
N GLY A 1021 87.41 -30.06 -10.86
CA GLY A 1021 87.96 -28.71 -10.70
C GLY A 1021 89.47 -28.59 -10.81
N LYS A 1022 90.21 -29.65 -11.18
CA LYS A 1022 91.67 -29.65 -11.35
C LYS A 1022 92.08 -29.89 -12.80
N ARG A 1023 92.97 -29.04 -13.34
CA ARG A 1023 93.55 -29.16 -14.69
C ARG A 1023 94.49 -30.37 -14.76
N LEU A 1024 94.18 -31.33 -15.63
CA LEU A 1024 95.05 -32.49 -15.90
C LEU A 1024 96.15 -32.12 -16.90
N LYS A 1025 97.26 -32.88 -16.92
CA LYS A 1025 98.34 -32.72 -17.92
C LYS A 1025 97.79 -32.95 -19.33
N ASP A 1026 98.24 -32.19 -20.32
CA ASP A 1026 97.70 -32.26 -21.70
C ASP A 1026 97.89 -33.65 -22.35
N GLU A 1027 98.94 -34.40 -21.99
CA GLU A 1027 99.19 -35.77 -22.46
C GLU A 1027 98.19 -36.76 -21.83
N ASN A 1028 97.42 -37.48 -22.66
CA ASN A 1028 96.37 -38.44 -22.27
C ASN A 1028 95.17 -37.86 -21.50
N ASN A 1029 94.86 -36.57 -21.67
CA ASN A 1029 93.68 -35.95 -21.07
C ASN A 1029 92.44 -36.04 -21.98
N ASN A 1030 91.48 -36.87 -21.60
CA ASN A 1030 90.27 -37.11 -22.41
C ASN A 1030 89.26 -35.96 -22.40
N TYR A 1031 89.37 -35.05 -21.43
CA TYR A 1031 88.53 -33.85 -21.31
C TYR A 1031 89.02 -32.71 -22.22
N LEU A 1032 90.13 -32.90 -22.95
CA LEU A 1032 90.59 -32.00 -24.00
C LEU A 1032 90.12 -32.52 -25.37
N LYS A 1033 89.31 -31.72 -26.06
CA LYS A 1033 88.79 -32.06 -27.40
C LYS A 1033 89.23 -31.01 -28.42
N ASP A 1034 89.68 -31.47 -29.59
CA ASP A 1034 90.00 -30.60 -30.73
C ASP A 1034 88.85 -30.59 -31.74
N ASP A 1035 89.04 -29.92 -32.88
CA ASP A 1035 87.98 -29.73 -33.86
C ASP A 1035 87.49 -31.03 -34.53
N THR A 1036 88.22 -32.15 -34.36
CA THR A 1036 87.83 -33.47 -34.88
C THR A 1036 86.71 -34.13 -34.09
N TYR A 1037 86.56 -33.80 -32.79
CA TYR A 1037 85.48 -34.33 -31.96
C TYR A 1037 84.15 -33.69 -32.38
N LYS A 1038 83.14 -34.50 -32.73
CA LYS A 1038 81.78 -33.99 -33.05
C LYS A 1038 80.80 -34.44 -31.97
N PRO A 1039 80.53 -33.61 -30.94
CA PRO A 1039 79.63 -33.98 -29.86
C PRO A 1039 78.18 -34.17 -30.34
N GLY A 1040 77.58 -35.33 -30.06
CA GLY A 1040 76.13 -35.50 -30.00
C GLY A 1040 75.62 -35.26 -28.57
N LEU A 1041 74.39 -34.75 -28.44
CA LEU A 1041 73.73 -34.49 -27.16
C LEU A 1041 72.41 -35.27 -27.08
N ILE A 1042 72.27 -36.05 -26.01
CA ILE A 1042 71.00 -36.64 -25.57
C ILE A 1042 70.67 -36.00 -24.23
N ALA A 1043 69.49 -35.39 -24.12
CA ALA A 1043 69.01 -34.80 -22.90
C ALA A 1043 67.59 -35.30 -22.63
N ILE A 1044 67.37 -35.92 -21.48
CA ILE A 1044 66.06 -36.47 -21.12
C ILE A 1044 65.71 -36.12 -19.68
N VAL A 1045 64.41 -36.08 -19.41
CA VAL A 1045 63.86 -35.94 -18.07
C VAL A 1045 63.46 -37.33 -17.58
N ASP A 1046 63.95 -37.74 -16.43
CA ASP A 1046 63.60 -39.00 -15.78
C ASP A 1046 62.49 -38.78 -14.74
N GLU A 1047 61.30 -39.28 -15.02
CA GLU A 1047 60.10 -39.19 -14.18
C GLU A 1047 59.68 -40.57 -13.61
N HIS A 1048 60.49 -41.61 -13.81
CA HIS A 1048 60.11 -42.97 -13.43
C HIS A 1048 59.95 -43.18 -11.90
N GLY A 1049 58.89 -43.89 -11.51
CA GLY A 1049 58.70 -44.42 -10.15
C GLY A 1049 58.25 -43.36 -9.13
N LYS A 1050 58.88 -43.32 -7.94
CA LYS A 1050 58.56 -42.36 -6.86
C LYS A 1050 58.95 -40.90 -7.19
N ARG A 1051 59.42 -40.63 -8.40
CA ARG A 1051 60.04 -39.38 -8.86
C ARG A 1051 59.15 -38.50 -9.73
N GLU A 1052 57.88 -38.88 -9.94
CA GLU A 1052 56.89 -38.07 -10.67
C GLU A 1052 56.78 -36.63 -10.12
N ASN A 1053 57.09 -36.43 -8.82
CA ASN A 1053 57.09 -35.11 -8.17
C ASN A 1053 58.48 -34.47 -7.99
N ASP A 1054 59.58 -35.11 -8.44
CA ASP A 1054 60.96 -34.60 -8.37
C ASP A 1054 61.82 -35.15 -9.54
N PRO A 1055 61.55 -34.73 -10.78
CA PRO A 1055 62.22 -35.26 -11.97
C PRO A 1055 63.67 -34.78 -12.09
N TRP A 1056 64.52 -35.63 -12.68
CA TRP A 1056 65.94 -35.33 -12.89
C TRP A 1056 66.25 -35.09 -14.36
N LEU A 1057 67.12 -34.13 -14.65
CA LEU A 1057 67.67 -33.92 -15.99
C LEU A 1057 68.93 -34.75 -16.16
N ILE A 1058 68.97 -35.62 -17.17
CA ILE A 1058 70.17 -36.38 -17.56
C ILE A 1058 70.64 -35.88 -18.93
N ALA A 1059 71.86 -35.37 -19.00
CA ALA A 1059 72.50 -34.94 -20.24
C ALA A 1059 73.73 -35.83 -20.54
N LEU A 1060 73.71 -36.49 -21.70
CA LEU A 1060 74.74 -37.37 -22.21
C LEU A 1060 75.37 -36.74 -23.47
N LEU A 1061 76.66 -36.44 -23.38
CA LEU A 1061 77.50 -35.90 -24.45
C LEU A 1061 78.40 -37.02 -24.99
N TYR A 1062 78.25 -37.41 -26.25
CA TYR A 1062 78.99 -38.53 -26.87
C TYR A 1062 79.66 -38.12 -28.18
N ASP A 1063 80.63 -38.88 -28.67
CA ASP A 1063 81.21 -38.64 -30.01
C ASP A 1063 80.28 -39.19 -31.10
N ALA A 1064 79.76 -38.32 -31.97
CA ALA A 1064 78.90 -38.73 -33.07
C ALA A 1064 79.68 -39.35 -34.26
N THR A 1065 81.01 -39.32 -34.24
CA THR A 1065 81.86 -39.86 -35.33
C THR A 1065 82.36 -41.29 -35.11
N THR A 1066 82.06 -41.90 -33.96
CA THR A 1066 82.41 -43.30 -33.69
C THR A 1066 81.56 -44.26 -34.52
N GLU A 1067 81.97 -44.49 -35.77
CA GLU A 1067 81.58 -45.69 -36.52
C GLU A 1067 82.03 -46.94 -35.75
N ASP A 1068 81.30 -48.04 -35.94
CA ASP A 1068 81.54 -49.41 -35.43
C ASP A 1068 82.88 -50.01 -35.94
N LYS A 1069 84.01 -49.32 -35.70
CA LYS A 1069 85.33 -49.74 -36.17
C LYS A 1069 85.81 -50.94 -35.33
N PRO A 1070 86.13 -52.09 -35.95
CA PRO A 1070 86.84 -53.16 -35.26
C PRO A 1070 88.29 -52.70 -35.08
N GLU A 1071 88.77 -52.72 -33.84
CA GLU A 1071 90.18 -52.48 -33.48
C GLU A 1071 90.66 -51.01 -33.59
N ARG A 1072 90.43 -50.22 -32.53
CA ARG A 1072 91.41 -49.20 -32.13
C ARG A 1072 92.50 -49.90 -31.32
N GLU A 1073 93.75 -49.85 -31.76
CA GLU A 1073 94.90 -50.22 -30.93
C GLU A 1073 94.97 -49.28 -29.72
N ASN A 1074 94.91 -49.85 -28.51
CA ASN A 1074 95.04 -49.13 -27.23
C ASN A 1074 96.36 -48.31 -27.19
N PRO A 1075 96.34 -46.99 -26.94
CA PRO A 1075 97.56 -46.19 -26.87
C PRO A 1075 98.29 -46.28 -25.51
N VAL A 1076 97.93 -47.21 -24.63
CA VAL A 1076 98.55 -47.33 -23.29
C VAL A 1076 99.11 -48.76 -23.09
N LYS A 1077 100.44 -48.88 -23.04
CA LYS A 1077 101.13 -50.10 -22.61
C LYS A 1077 100.94 -50.29 -21.10
N GLY A 1078 100.21 -51.34 -20.68
CA GLY A 1078 100.32 -51.86 -19.30
C GLY A 1078 99.05 -52.21 -18.53
N GLN A 1079 97.92 -52.56 -19.16
CA GLN A 1079 96.77 -53.17 -18.47
C GLN A 1079 96.35 -54.52 -19.08
N PRO A 1080 95.85 -55.49 -18.29
CA PRO A 1080 95.52 -56.82 -18.76
C PRO A 1080 94.25 -56.83 -19.64
N LYS A 1081 94.28 -57.64 -20.71
CA LYS A 1081 93.11 -57.96 -21.55
C LYS A 1081 92.03 -58.64 -20.70
N ILE A 1082 90.85 -58.04 -20.59
CA ILE A 1082 89.66 -58.70 -20.02
C ILE A 1082 88.96 -59.45 -21.18
N PRO A 1083 88.88 -60.80 -21.16
CA PRO A 1083 88.18 -61.55 -22.19
C PRO A 1083 86.69 -61.68 -21.85
N GLY A 1084 85.81 -61.27 -22.78
CA GLY A 1084 84.40 -61.69 -22.80
C GLY A 1084 83.36 -60.68 -22.26
N LYS A 1085 83.15 -59.57 -22.98
CA LYS A 1085 81.85 -58.85 -23.03
C LYS A 1085 81.61 -58.44 -24.48
N LYS A 1086 80.38 -58.62 -24.99
CA LYS A 1086 79.94 -58.08 -26.30
C LYS A 1086 80.13 -56.54 -26.26
N LYS A 1087 80.57 -55.94 -27.36
CA LYS A 1087 80.80 -54.48 -27.48
C LYS A 1087 79.50 -53.71 -27.24
N ASP A 1088 79.44 -52.91 -26.18
CA ASP A 1088 78.43 -51.88 -26.01
C ASP A 1088 78.79 -50.68 -26.93
N ALA A 1089 77.84 -50.23 -27.75
CA ALA A 1089 78.06 -49.25 -28.83
C ALA A 1089 78.37 -47.81 -28.35
N LEU A 1090 78.16 -47.50 -27.06
CA LEU A 1090 78.35 -46.16 -26.48
C LEU A 1090 79.81 -45.87 -26.08
N GLY A 1091 80.66 -46.89 -25.93
CA GLY A 1091 82.07 -46.74 -25.54
C GLY A 1091 82.29 -46.61 -24.02
N THR A 1092 83.39 -45.98 -23.60
CA THR A 1092 83.81 -45.86 -22.19
C THR A 1092 83.52 -44.46 -21.62
N LYS A 1093 82.91 -44.39 -20.42
CA LYS A 1093 82.65 -43.14 -19.68
C LYS A 1093 83.96 -42.37 -19.43
N ASP A 1094 83.90 -41.04 -19.53
CA ASP A 1094 85.05 -40.12 -19.46
C ASP A 1094 86.07 -40.23 -20.60
N TYR A 1095 85.78 -41.01 -21.64
CA TYR A 1095 86.61 -41.15 -22.84
C TYR A 1095 85.79 -40.86 -24.10
N ASP A 1096 84.84 -41.74 -24.39
CA ASP A 1096 83.99 -41.72 -25.58
C ASP A 1096 82.70 -40.91 -25.33
N PHE A 1097 82.20 -40.95 -24.08
CA PHE A 1097 81.05 -40.16 -23.64
C PHE A 1097 81.23 -39.57 -22.24
N PHE A 1098 80.49 -38.50 -21.98
CA PHE A 1098 80.44 -37.76 -20.72
C PHE A 1098 78.97 -37.55 -20.33
N VAL A 1099 78.64 -37.72 -19.06
CA VAL A 1099 77.25 -37.65 -18.59
C VAL A 1099 77.17 -36.82 -17.32
N GLN A 1100 76.12 -36.01 -17.22
CA GLN A 1100 75.77 -35.24 -16.04
C GLN A 1100 74.29 -35.44 -15.73
N ALA A 1101 73.96 -35.70 -14.46
CA ALA A 1101 72.58 -35.67 -13.96
C ALA A 1101 72.42 -34.58 -12.88
N ARG A 1102 71.29 -33.87 -12.90
CA ARG A 1102 70.93 -32.84 -11.93
C ARG A 1102 69.49 -33.04 -11.42
N ASP A 1103 69.21 -32.53 -10.23
CA ASP A 1103 67.86 -32.47 -9.64
C ASP A 1103 66.93 -31.48 -10.34
N LEU A 1104 65.66 -31.41 -9.92
CA LEU A 1104 64.63 -30.54 -10.49
C LEU A 1104 65.05 -29.05 -10.54
N LEU A 1105 65.81 -28.59 -9.53
CA LEU A 1105 66.30 -27.20 -9.48
C LEU A 1105 67.54 -26.96 -10.35
N LEU A 1106 68.13 -28.03 -10.91
CA LEU A 1106 69.37 -28.03 -11.67
C LEU A 1106 70.58 -27.52 -10.87
N ILE A 1107 70.55 -27.67 -9.55
CA ILE A 1107 71.58 -27.21 -8.61
C ILE A 1107 72.47 -28.38 -8.21
N ASP A 1108 71.88 -29.46 -7.70
CA ASP A 1108 72.62 -30.57 -7.10
C ASP A 1108 72.93 -31.64 -8.14
N GLU A 1109 74.19 -32.07 -8.21
CA GLU A 1109 74.60 -33.23 -9.01
C GLU A 1109 74.05 -34.52 -8.41
N LYS A 1110 73.48 -35.38 -9.25
CA LYS A 1110 72.91 -36.67 -8.84
C LYS A 1110 73.70 -37.83 -9.45
N VAL A 1111 73.80 -38.92 -8.70
CA VAL A 1111 74.41 -40.17 -9.17
C VAL A 1111 73.34 -41.01 -9.87
N ILE A 1112 73.58 -41.35 -11.14
CA ILE A 1112 72.66 -42.13 -11.96
C ILE A 1112 72.65 -43.58 -11.43
N GLY A 1113 71.48 -44.10 -11.07
CA GLY A 1113 71.29 -45.52 -10.68
C GLY A 1113 71.15 -45.84 -9.18
N GLU A 1114 71.17 -44.87 -8.27
CA GLU A 1114 71.04 -45.16 -6.82
C GLU A 1114 69.68 -45.78 -6.42
N GLU A 1115 68.60 -45.60 -7.20
CA GLU A 1115 67.22 -45.95 -6.77
C GLU A 1115 66.58 -47.20 -7.39
N HIS A 1116 67.16 -47.84 -8.43
CA HIS A 1116 66.59 -49.09 -8.99
C HIS A 1116 66.99 -50.31 -8.16
N GLN A 1117 66.36 -50.62 -7.02
CA GLN A 1117 66.94 -51.55 -6.03
C GLN A 1117 67.23 -53.03 -6.45
N ASN A 1118 66.98 -53.49 -7.68
CA ASN A 1118 67.07 -54.93 -8.02
C ASN A 1118 67.84 -55.33 -9.32
N GLU A 1119 68.78 -54.52 -9.83
CA GLU A 1119 69.63 -54.95 -10.98
C GLU A 1119 71.12 -54.55 -10.83
N GLU A 1120 72.04 -55.43 -11.26
CA GLU A 1120 73.48 -55.11 -11.47
C GLU A 1120 73.68 -54.28 -12.76
N ASP A 1121 74.63 -53.34 -12.76
CA ASP A 1121 75.01 -52.43 -13.88
C ASP A 1121 73.91 -51.41 -14.34
N LYS A 1122 73.21 -50.75 -13.40
CA LYS A 1122 72.07 -49.83 -13.66
C LYS A 1122 72.39 -48.62 -14.55
N GLU A 1123 73.48 -47.90 -14.26
CA GLU A 1123 73.86 -46.68 -15.00
C GLU A 1123 74.23 -47.01 -16.46
N SER A 1124 75.09 -48.00 -16.67
CA SER A 1124 75.57 -48.40 -18.00
C SER A 1124 74.45 -48.90 -18.90
N LYS A 1125 73.47 -49.64 -18.37
CA LYS A 1125 72.30 -50.12 -19.13
C LYS A 1125 71.41 -48.98 -19.60
N LEU A 1126 71.05 -48.06 -18.71
CA LEU A 1126 70.21 -46.90 -19.04
C LEU A 1126 70.88 -46.02 -20.10
N LEU A 1127 72.15 -45.65 -19.90
CA LEU A 1127 72.87 -44.79 -20.84
C LEU A 1127 73.06 -45.45 -22.22
N THR A 1128 73.37 -46.75 -22.25
CA THR A 1128 73.49 -47.51 -23.51
C THR A 1128 72.16 -47.57 -24.25
N ALA A 1129 71.06 -47.75 -23.53
CA ALA A 1129 69.73 -47.79 -24.11
C ALA A 1129 69.28 -46.41 -24.64
N LEU A 1130 69.55 -45.33 -23.89
CA LEU A 1130 69.31 -43.96 -24.35
C LEU A 1130 70.13 -43.62 -25.60
N HIS A 1131 71.39 -44.02 -25.65
CA HIS A 1131 72.22 -43.85 -26.83
C HIS A 1131 71.71 -44.66 -28.03
N THR A 1132 71.30 -45.91 -27.81
CA THR A 1132 70.74 -46.75 -28.88
C THR A 1132 69.47 -46.12 -29.46
N GLU A 1133 68.63 -45.52 -28.61
CA GLU A 1133 67.39 -44.91 -29.04
C GLU A 1133 67.62 -43.55 -29.72
N TYR A 1134 68.51 -42.71 -29.19
CA TYR A 1134 68.64 -41.29 -29.57
C TYR A 1134 69.99 -40.90 -30.20
N ASN A 1135 70.77 -41.86 -30.69
CA ASN A 1135 72.01 -41.57 -31.43
C ASN A 1135 71.76 -40.83 -32.76
N ASP A 1136 70.58 -40.96 -33.39
CA ASP A 1136 70.18 -40.10 -34.51
C ASP A 1136 69.71 -38.75 -33.97
N ALA A 1137 70.45 -37.69 -34.30
CA ALA A 1137 70.15 -36.32 -33.89
C ALA A 1137 68.77 -35.80 -34.35
N ARG A 1138 68.11 -36.46 -35.32
CA ARG A 1138 66.76 -36.10 -35.81
C ARG A 1138 65.64 -36.72 -34.99
N ARG A 1139 65.93 -37.70 -34.15
CA ARG A 1139 64.90 -38.37 -33.36
C ARG A 1139 64.41 -37.45 -32.25
N ILE A 1140 63.10 -37.29 -32.16
CA ILE A 1140 62.44 -36.51 -31.10
C ILE A 1140 62.68 -37.23 -29.77
N GLN A 1141 63.20 -36.50 -28.79
CA GLN A 1141 63.43 -37.00 -27.43
C GLN A 1141 62.15 -36.84 -26.61
N HIS A 1142 61.92 -37.71 -25.62
CA HIS A 1142 60.74 -37.68 -24.77
C HIS A 1142 61.09 -37.95 -23.31
N VAL A 1143 60.12 -37.75 -22.40
CA VAL A 1143 60.25 -38.04 -20.98
C VAL A 1143 60.49 -39.54 -20.76
N TYR A 1144 61.43 -39.90 -19.90
CA TYR A 1144 61.71 -41.28 -19.56
C TYR A 1144 60.83 -41.78 -18.41
N VAL A 1145 59.99 -42.79 -18.66
CA VAL A 1145 58.98 -43.31 -17.71
C VAL A 1145 59.25 -44.78 -17.28
N GLY A 1146 60.42 -45.34 -17.62
CA GLY A 1146 60.94 -46.57 -16.98
C GLY A 1146 60.98 -47.87 -17.78
N ASP A 1147 60.22 -48.03 -18.86
CA ASP A 1147 60.26 -49.24 -19.70
C ASP A 1147 60.88 -48.96 -21.07
N ILE A 1148 62.10 -49.44 -21.31
CA ILE A 1148 62.69 -49.52 -22.65
C ILE A 1148 62.34 -50.89 -23.23
N LEU A 1149 61.08 -51.06 -23.65
CA LEU A 1149 60.64 -52.22 -24.43
C LEU A 1149 60.63 -51.85 -25.92
N SER A 1150 61.45 -52.59 -26.68
CA SER A 1150 61.54 -52.68 -28.14
C SER A 1150 60.54 -51.86 -28.97
N SER A 1151 61.07 -50.87 -29.69
CA SER A 1151 60.75 -50.55 -31.09
C SER A 1151 59.31 -50.87 -31.58
N GLN A 1152 58.41 -49.90 -31.49
CA GLN A 1152 57.61 -49.57 -32.67
C GLN A 1152 58.24 -48.35 -33.34
N SER A 1153 58.89 -48.62 -34.47
CA SER A 1153 59.54 -47.62 -35.30
C SER A 1153 58.50 -46.70 -35.95
N TYR A 1154 58.06 -45.65 -35.26
CA TYR A 1154 57.39 -44.54 -35.96
C TYR A 1154 58.47 -43.65 -36.58
N LYS A 1155 58.98 -44.07 -37.73
CA LYS A 1155 59.72 -43.19 -38.63
C LYS A 1155 58.68 -42.21 -39.20
N LEU A 1156 58.48 -41.08 -38.53
CA LEU A 1156 57.72 -39.97 -39.12
C LEU A 1156 58.60 -39.38 -40.23
N GLU A 1157 58.46 -39.92 -41.44
CA GLU A 1157 58.98 -39.29 -42.64
C GLU A 1157 58.19 -37.99 -42.86
N PHE A 1158 58.72 -36.88 -42.34
CA PHE A 1158 58.34 -35.55 -42.79
C PHE A 1158 58.87 -35.34 -44.21
N GLN A 1159 58.24 -35.97 -45.21
CA GLN A 1159 58.32 -35.48 -46.57
C GLN A 1159 57.39 -34.27 -46.70
N LEU A 1160 57.89 -33.10 -46.30
CA LEU A 1160 57.37 -31.85 -46.83
C LEU A 1160 57.87 -31.74 -48.27
N THR A 1161 57.11 -32.26 -49.21
CA THR A 1161 57.28 -31.88 -50.62
C THR A 1161 56.71 -30.47 -50.77
N GLU A 1162 57.57 -29.54 -51.17
CA GLU A 1162 57.14 -28.26 -51.70
C GLU A 1162 56.15 -28.51 -52.85
N SER A 1163 55.04 -27.77 -52.86
CA SER A 1163 53.91 -27.86 -53.79
C SER A 1163 52.91 -29.01 -53.57
N ASP A 1164 51.95 -28.79 -52.67
CA ASP A 1164 50.56 -29.19 -52.90
C ASP A 1164 49.60 -28.46 -51.95
N PHE A 1165 49.38 -27.18 -52.23
CA PHE A 1165 48.12 -26.50 -51.90
C PHE A 1165 47.28 -26.37 -53.18
N PRO A 1166 46.52 -27.39 -53.61
CA PRO A 1166 45.35 -27.15 -54.40
C PRO A 1166 44.12 -27.22 -53.51
N ILE A 1167 43.49 -26.06 -53.31
CA ILE A 1167 42.06 -26.00 -53.07
C ILE A 1167 41.40 -26.72 -54.25
N LYS A 1168 40.77 -27.88 -54.00
CA LYS A 1168 39.83 -28.49 -54.95
C LYS A 1168 38.48 -28.73 -54.30
N SER A 1169 37.49 -28.16 -54.96
CA SER A 1169 36.05 -28.26 -54.72
C SER A 1169 35.54 -29.70 -54.83
N THR A 1170 34.60 -30.00 -53.93
CA THR A 1170 33.57 -31.05 -53.95
C THR A 1170 33.24 -31.69 -55.30
N THR A 1171 33.20 -33.03 -55.38
CA THR A 1171 31.96 -33.85 -55.56
C THR A 1171 32.27 -35.35 -55.77
N ASP A 1172 31.36 -36.17 -55.25
CA ASP A 1172 30.98 -37.55 -55.61
C ASP A 1172 31.87 -38.78 -55.33
N SER A 1173 31.54 -39.41 -54.20
CA SER A 1173 30.85 -40.71 -54.09
C SER A 1173 31.56 -42.04 -54.43
N THR A 1174 31.34 -42.98 -53.50
CA THR A 1174 31.18 -44.45 -53.62
C THR A 1174 32.35 -45.41 -53.32
N LYS A 1175 32.06 -46.29 -52.33
CA LYS A 1175 32.64 -47.61 -51.97
C LYS A 1175 34.01 -47.59 -51.26
N GLY A 1176 34.22 -48.11 -50.05
CA GLY A 1176 33.43 -48.94 -49.14
C GLY A 1176 34.21 -50.21 -48.76
N GLU A 1177 34.51 -50.40 -47.47
CA GLU A 1177 34.70 -51.66 -46.69
C GLU A 1177 35.23 -51.28 -45.26
N ASN A 1178 34.36 -51.04 -44.26
CA ASN A 1178 33.85 -51.92 -43.17
C ASN A 1178 34.92 -52.43 -42.16
N SER A 1179 34.76 -52.40 -40.82
CA SER A 1179 33.55 -52.67 -40.01
C SER A 1179 33.61 -52.17 -38.54
N THR A 1180 32.61 -51.38 -38.08
CA THR A 1180 32.18 -51.23 -36.64
C THR A 1180 30.79 -50.54 -36.50
N LEU A 1181 29.89 -50.67 -37.49
CA LEU A 1181 28.56 -50.03 -37.46
C LEU A 1181 27.45 -51.05 -37.17
N PHE A 1182 26.52 -50.68 -36.27
CA PHE A 1182 25.22 -51.31 -36.09
C PHE A 1182 24.53 -51.46 -37.45
N THR A 1183 24.11 -52.67 -37.85
CA THR A 1183 23.39 -52.80 -39.11
C THR A 1183 21.94 -52.34 -38.92
N ARG A 1184 21.27 -51.88 -40.00
CA ARG A 1184 19.82 -51.58 -39.94
C ARG A 1184 18.95 -52.75 -39.47
N LYS A 1185 19.46 -53.97 -39.60
CA LYS A 1185 18.78 -55.18 -39.09
C LYS A 1185 18.88 -55.26 -37.57
N ASP A 1186 20.03 -54.90 -37.01
CA ASP A 1186 20.28 -54.83 -35.57
C ASP A 1186 19.51 -53.65 -34.94
N GLU A 1187 19.46 -52.50 -35.63
CA GLU A 1187 18.65 -51.35 -35.23
C GLU A 1187 17.16 -51.73 -35.13
N ARG A 1188 16.62 -52.40 -36.16
CA ARG A 1188 15.22 -52.85 -36.15
C ARG A 1188 14.95 -53.91 -35.10
N ALA A 1189 15.90 -54.81 -34.81
CA ALA A 1189 15.78 -55.79 -33.75
C ALA A 1189 15.80 -55.16 -32.34
N VAL A 1190 16.60 -54.09 -32.13
CA VAL A 1190 16.59 -53.30 -30.89
C VAL A 1190 15.25 -52.59 -30.71
N ILE A 1191 14.72 -51.97 -31.78
CA ILE A 1191 13.41 -51.31 -31.74
C ILE A 1191 12.27 -52.33 -31.49
N ASP A 1192 12.29 -53.46 -32.19
CA ASP A 1192 11.30 -54.52 -32.03
C ASP A 1192 11.32 -55.08 -30.59
N PHE A 1193 12.53 -55.29 -30.01
CA PHE A 1193 12.69 -55.69 -28.61
C PHE A 1193 12.08 -54.68 -27.64
N PHE A 1194 12.22 -53.37 -27.91
CA PHE A 1194 11.57 -52.31 -27.12
C PHE A 1194 10.04 -52.33 -27.25
N THR A 1195 9.51 -52.62 -28.43
CA THR A 1195 8.07 -52.56 -28.69
C THR A 1195 7.30 -53.82 -28.28
N ASP A 1196 7.92 -55.00 -28.26
CA ASP A 1196 7.28 -56.28 -27.88
C ASP A 1196 7.46 -56.64 -26.39
N SER A 1197 8.47 -56.08 -25.71
CA SER A 1197 8.78 -56.41 -24.32
C SER A 1197 8.02 -55.51 -23.34
N THR A 1198 6.93 -55.98 -22.74
CA THR A 1198 6.29 -55.34 -21.57
C THR A 1198 7.12 -55.48 -20.28
N VAL A 1199 8.44 -55.40 -20.35
CA VAL A 1199 9.35 -55.49 -19.19
C VAL A 1199 9.86 -54.09 -18.90
N LEU A 1200 9.12 -53.39 -18.03
CA LEU A 1200 9.56 -52.20 -17.32
C LEU A 1200 10.87 -52.52 -16.58
N ILE A 1201 11.81 -51.57 -16.55
CA ILE A 1201 13.06 -51.63 -15.76
C ILE A 1201 12.69 -52.02 -14.33
N GLN A 1202 12.90 -53.29 -13.94
CA GLN A 1202 12.46 -53.79 -12.63
C GLN A 1202 13.42 -53.39 -11.50
N ASP A 1203 14.59 -52.83 -11.81
CA ASP A 1203 15.62 -52.55 -10.82
C ASP A 1203 16.13 -51.09 -10.93
N SER A 1204 15.25 -50.14 -10.59
CA SER A 1204 15.56 -48.70 -10.58
C SER A 1204 16.38 -48.26 -9.36
N GLU A 1205 16.70 -49.16 -8.43
CA GLU A 1205 17.40 -48.84 -7.17
C GLU A 1205 18.93 -49.11 -7.23
N HIS A 1206 19.45 -49.64 -8.33
CA HIS A 1206 20.88 -49.90 -8.52
C HIS A 1206 21.52 -49.01 -9.59
N ILE A 1207 22.70 -48.46 -9.28
CA ILE A 1207 23.46 -47.49 -10.12
C ILE A 1207 23.74 -48.02 -11.53
N ASN A 1208 23.75 -49.34 -11.72
CA ASN A 1208 24.05 -49.98 -13.01
C ASN A 1208 22.81 -50.59 -13.69
N GLY A 1209 21.59 -50.33 -13.19
CA GLY A 1209 20.35 -50.94 -13.72
C GLY A 1209 20.12 -50.65 -15.21
N LEU A 1210 20.39 -49.42 -15.65
CA LEU A 1210 20.31 -49.02 -17.06
C LEU A 1210 21.41 -49.67 -17.93
N GLU A 1211 22.64 -49.76 -17.41
CA GLU A 1211 23.73 -50.41 -18.15
C GLU A 1211 23.51 -51.92 -18.32
N ASN A 1212 22.96 -52.58 -17.30
CA ASN A 1212 22.59 -53.99 -17.35
C ASN A 1212 21.42 -54.24 -18.30
N TYR A 1213 20.41 -53.36 -18.30
CA TYR A 1213 19.28 -53.44 -19.22
C TYR A 1213 19.71 -53.24 -20.69
N ILE A 1214 20.59 -52.26 -20.96
CA ILE A 1214 21.19 -52.07 -22.29
C ILE A 1214 22.03 -53.28 -22.71
N ALA A 1215 22.72 -53.91 -21.76
CA ALA A 1215 23.47 -55.15 -22.03
C ALA A 1215 22.54 -56.32 -22.39
N GLU A 1216 21.40 -56.48 -21.72
CA GLU A 1216 20.39 -57.51 -22.04
C GLU A 1216 19.76 -57.30 -23.43
N ILE A 1217 19.44 -56.06 -23.81
CA ILE A 1217 18.95 -55.73 -25.16
C ILE A 1217 19.98 -56.10 -26.22
N LEU A 1218 21.24 -55.75 -25.98
CA LEU A 1218 22.34 -56.06 -26.89
C LEU A 1218 22.58 -57.57 -26.99
N GLU A 1219 22.45 -58.31 -25.88
CA GLU A 1219 22.56 -59.76 -25.85
C GLU A 1219 21.40 -60.46 -26.59
N ALA A 1220 20.16 -59.95 -26.46
CA ALA A 1220 18.99 -60.44 -27.19
C ALA A 1220 19.09 -60.26 -28.72
N VAL A 1221 19.83 -59.25 -29.16
CA VAL A 1221 20.15 -59.00 -30.58
C VAL A 1221 21.44 -59.75 -31.03
N GLY A 1222 22.04 -60.55 -30.14
CA GLY A 1222 23.17 -61.44 -30.44
C GLY A 1222 24.55 -60.85 -30.18
N ILE A 1223 24.65 -59.75 -29.43
CA ILE A 1223 25.90 -59.04 -29.10
C ILE A 1223 26.21 -59.24 -27.59
N SER A 1224 26.98 -60.28 -27.27
CA SER A 1224 27.31 -60.66 -25.88
C SER A 1224 28.43 -59.84 -25.23
N SER A 1225 29.10 -58.94 -25.95
CA SER A 1225 30.18 -58.09 -25.42
C SER A 1225 30.21 -56.71 -26.12
N PRO A 1226 29.26 -55.83 -25.82
CA PRO A 1226 29.09 -54.58 -26.54
C PRO A 1226 30.17 -53.55 -26.21
N THR A 1227 30.69 -52.89 -27.25
CA THR A 1227 31.62 -51.76 -27.13
C THR A 1227 30.93 -50.52 -26.54
N LYS A 1228 31.70 -49.59 -25.97
CA LYS A 1228 31.17 -48.34 -25.38
C LYS A 1228 30.34 -47.51 -26.38
N ASN A 1229 30.73 -47.52 -27.67
CA ASN A 1229 30.00 -46.84 -28.74
C ASN A 1229 28.67 -47.53 -29.08
N GLN A 1230 28.61 -48.86 -29.03
CA GLN A 1230 27.37 -49.62 -29.23
C GLN A 1230 26.37 -49.38 -28.11
N LYS A 1231 26.83 -49.34 -26.84
CA LYS A 1231 25.98 -48.99 -25.69
C LYS A 1231 25.42 -47.57 -25.81
N LYS A 1232 26.27 -46.61 -26.20
CA LYS A 1232 25.87 -45.20 -26.40
C LYS A 1232 24.84 -45.06 -27.52
N TYR A 1233 24.99 -45.82 -28.60
CA TYR A 1233 24.07 -45.80 -29.74
C TYR A 1233 22.69 -46.38 -29.39
N VAL A 1234 22.63 -47.49 -28.64
CA VAL A 1234 21.35 -48.03 -28.13
C VAL A 1234 20.67 -47.05 -27.18
N LEU A 1235 21.43 -46.41 -26.28
CA LEU A 1235 20.90 -45.38 -25.38
C LEU A 1235 20.31 -44.19 -26.17
N GLN A 1236 20.94 -43.80 -27.27
CA GLN A 1236 20.45 -42.72 -28.13
C GLN A 1236 19.15 -43.11 -28.85
N LEU A 1237 19.07 -44.33 -29.40
CA LEU A 1237 17.84 -44.87 -30.00
C LEU A 1237 16.69 -44.94 -28.98
N MET A 1238 16.96 -45.31 -27.73
CA MET A 1238 15.96 -45.30 -26.66
C MET A 1238 15.43 -43.89 -26.36
N LEU A 1239 16.32 -42.90 -26.32
CA LEU A 1239 15.97 -41.50 -26.07
C LEU A 1239 15.19 -40.88 -27.25
N GLU A 1240 15.50 -41.28 -28.48
CA GLU A 1240 14.76 -40.86 -29.67
C GLU A 1240 13.34 -41.47 -29.69
N LEU A 1241 13.19 -42.75 -29.35
CA LEU A 1241 11.89 -43.44 -29.24
C LEU A 1241 11.00 -42.98 -28.08
N LEU A 1242 11.57 -42.37 -27.04
CA LEU A 1242 10.81 -41.77 -25.91
C LEU A 1242 10.36 -40.33 -26.20
N ASN A 1243 10.95 -39.67 -27.20
CA ASN A 1243 10.65 -38.30 -27.59
C ASN A 1243 9.62 -38.19 -28.74
N ASP A 1244 9.42 -39.27 -29.51
CA ASP A 1244 8.30 -39.44 -30.45
C ASP A 1244 7.09 -40.12 -29.76
#